data_AF-A0A2T7NDM6-F1
#
_entry.id   AF-A0A2T7NDM6-F1
#
_cell.length_a   1.000
_cell.length_b   1.000
_cell.length_c   1.000
_cell.angle_alpha   90.00
_cell.angle_beta   90.00
_cell.angle_gamma   90.00
#
_symmetry.space_group_name_H-M   'P 1'
#
loop_
_entity.id
_entity.type
_entity.pdbx_description
1 polymer ?
#
loop_
_entity_poly.entity_id
_entity_poly.type
_entity_poly.pdbx_seq_one_letter_code
_entity_poly.pdbx_strand_id
1 'polypeptide(L)'
;MGSALSNDPPIEPIDVPDTEPGYPPPSPPLTRKEEIYTHVFFQALDTRAQEAPESLNSSYSALMEYLLEGVVSDLQKVRAIFAWLSAQQIEIMRFPKVKNAYSPEGYMKLIQQGEGTYTGFFALLCRAAGLPCVVVRGVAKAAGYEVGQQGMVGLHSLWNAVWVDGTWRLVHPYWAAVELKGFQPGGWTKVEENGQSLREAERVSSGKKIYTTDEFWFLTDPEQFVYFCLASKPEWQLLKQPWELSKFVNVPQFTKYYFGCGLTLTSQHAAILKSHNGRCDISLGHSEYLDAALDYSLYFDDRSSEHKLRSALQLDKYVIRFGDERKKCLRIRFPVAGIYKIKVTGVTDSRHHICSFRLECDQVPEDTRPYPSNPAIGFGVGKAAEEKNGLVVVNPGETAKFHFKCTEELDLEANLLHREQAASDLASNVNVEQTDDDVTIAVKVPEHARDPEYALEVNAKPKGAKGPRKNVANYLLSSGREEPEGNDECSGYKREDSHGKHRNHKLMSIDKGLVDAARQDDIERLEKAIQDFEKAKLPDLGEKAKARNRLYQLHEAALRQAIKSRSADRLDEVIRQALQSHVAFELYGSDVMKEAEDVRRQLRRLRLYMHKVLQLEPMTVSEIYSYHRPRPLVHEVMKATFLCWARRSSSWRSQWEFIQSLLRKQGRESIIRRIKAFDIIDVEPRSERERRETPPPLQQSKNIVNEAKKLDNRQKFSLEPSAVRKTSVPVVDTA
;
A
#
# COMPACT_ATOMS: atom_id res chain seq x y z
N MET A 1 -18.59 -11.75 26.72
CA MET A 1 -19.77 -10.91 27.05
C MET A 1 -20.95 -11.51 26.32
N GLY A 2 -22.03 -11.84 27.03
CA GLY A 2 -23.24 -12.41 26.42
C GLY A 2 -23.84 -11.43 25.44
N SER A 3 -24.10 -11.89 24.21
CA SER A 3 -24.88 -11.11 23.25
C SER A 3 -26.26 -10.88 23.85
N ALA A 4 -26.73 -9.63 23.80
CA ALA A 4 -28.15 -9.39 23.90
C ALA A 4 -28.77 -10.17 22.72
N LEU A 5 -29.44 -11.28 23.04
CA LEU A 5 -30.22 -12.04 22.08
C LEU A 5 -31.18 -11.06 21.43
N SER A 6 -30.91 -10.72 20.17
CA SER A 6 -31.88 -10.03 19.33
C SER A 6 -33.12 -10.92 19.30
N ASN A 7 -34.26 -10.39 19.76
CA ASN A 7 -35.57 -11.06 19.68
C ASN A 7 -36.09 -11.18 18.23
N ASP A 8 -35.27 -10.86 17.22
CA ASP A 8 -35.63 -11.03 15.83
C ASP A 8 -35.58 -12.52 15.44
N PRO A 9 -36.56 -13.03 14.68
CA PRO A 9 -36.57 -14.42 14.25
C PRO A 9 -35.30 -14.77 13.45
N PRO A 10 -34.72 -15.96 13.64
CA PRO A 10 -33.57 -16.43 12.88
C PRO A 10 -33.89 -16.48 11.39
N ILE A 11 -32.91 -16.12 10.55
CA ILE A 11 -33.01 -16.22 9.09
C ILE A 11 -32.30 -17.50 8.64
N GLU A 12 -32.76 -18.10 7.55
CA GLU A 12 -32.13 -19.28 6.96
C GLU A 12 -30.65 -19.02 6.61
N PRO A 13 -29.71 -19.87 7.05
CA PRO A 13 -28.29 -19.73 6.71
C PRO A 13 -28.04 -19.81 5.20
N ILE A 14 -27.02 -19.11 4.72
CA ILE A 14 -26.54 -19.21 3.34
C ILE A 14 -25.16 -19.84 3.35
N ASP A 15 -25.03 -20.99 2.69
CA ASP A 15 -23.73 -21.60 2.41
C ASP A 15 -23.07 -20.90 1.22
N VAL A 16 -21.92 -20.27 1.45
CA VAL A 16 -21.12 -19.63 0.40
C VAL A 16 -19.96 -20.55 0.07
N PRO A 17 -19.92 -21.15 -1.13
CA PRO A 17 -18.86 -22.08 -1.48
C PRO A 17 -17.52 -21.37 -1.55
N ASP A 18 -16.46 -22.07 -1.13
CA ASP A 18 -15.11 -21.49 -1.07
C ASP A 18 -14.61 -21.02 -2.45
N THR A 19 -14.99 -21.73 -3.51
CA THR A 19 -14.59 -21.45 -4.90
C THR A 19 -15.70 -21.86 -5.88
N GLU A 20 -15.61 -21.42 -7.14
CA GLU A 20 -16.51 -21.82 -8.21
C GLU A 20 -15.74 -22.41 -9.40
N PRO A 21 -16.36 -23.27 -10.22
CA PRO A 21 -15.73 -23.83 -11.41
C PRO A 21 -15.27 -22.75 -12.39
N GLY A 22 -14.12 -22.97 -13.04
CA GLY A 22 -13.61 -22.10 -14.10
C GLY A 22 -12.73 -20.94 -13.61
N TYR A 23 -12.44 -20.84 -12.31
CA TYR A 23 -11.50 -19.85 -11.81
C TYR A 23 -10.05 -20.17 -12.21
N PRO A 24 -9.21 -19.13 -12.41
CA PRO A 24 -7.78 -19.32 -12.64
C PRO A 24 -7.09 -20.09 -11.51
N PRO A 25 -6.04 -20.88 -11.78
CA PRO A 25 -5.28 -21.52 -10.72
C PRO A 25 -4.60 -20.48 -9.81
N PRO A 26 -4.35 -20.80 -8.53
CA PRO A 26 -3.63 -19.91 -7.62
C PRO A 26 -2.20 -19.66 -8.11
N SER A 27 -1.78 -18.40 -8.07
CA SER A 27 -0.43 -17.98 -8.49
C SER A 27 -0.02 -16.70 -7.75
N PRO A 28 1.28 -16.51 -7.46
CA PRO A 28 1.77 -15.25 -6.91
C PRO A 28 1.43 -14.05 -7.78
N PRO A 29 1.16 -12.87 -7.19
CA PRO A 29 0.90 -11.68 -7.96
C PRO A 29 2.11 -11.20 -8.75
N LEU A 30 1.85 -10.70 -9.96
CA LEU A 30 2.90 -10.22 -10.87
C LEU A 30 3.40 -8.82 -10.52
N THR A 31 2.59 -8.01 -9.84
CA THR A 31 2.90 -6.63 -9.44
C THR A 31 2.58 -6.43 -7.96
N ARG A 32 3.10 -5.39 -7.33
CA ARG A 32 2.74 -5.01 -5.95
C ARG A 32 1.42 -4.24 -5.90
N LYS A 33 0.81 -4.19 -4.72
CA LYS A 33 -0.37 -3.35 -4.46
C LYS A 33 -0.15 -1.90 -4.88
N GLU A 34 0.97 -1.32 -4.47
CA GLU A 34 1.30 0.09 -4.68
C GLU A 34 1.44 0.46 -6.16
N GLU A 35 1.76 -0.50 -7.03
CA GLU A 35 1.87 -0.29 -8.49
C GLU A 35 0.52 -0.16 -9.18
N ILE A 36 -0.55 -0.73 -8.60
CA ILE A 36 -1.89 -0.73 -9.21
C ILE A 36 -2.88 0.12 -8.43
N TYR A 37 -2.64 0.38 -7.15
CA TYR A 37 -3.58 1.05 -6.26
C TYR A 37 -2.92 2.16 -5.47
N THR A 38 -3.45 3.38 -5.62
CA THR A 38 -3.14 4.54 -4.78
C THR A 38 -4.46 5.14 -4.32
N HIS A 39 -4.71 5.11 -3.00
CA HIS A 39 -5.98 5.50 -2.38
C HIS A 39 -6.53 6.85 -2.88
N VAL A 40 -5.66 7.86 -3.07
CA VAL A 40 -6.06 9.20 -3.53
C VAL A 40 -6.84 9.18 -4.86
N PHE A 41 -6.55 8.25 -5.76
CA PHE A 41 -7.23 8.15 -7.06
C PHE A 41 -8.62 7.53 -6.99
N PHE A 42 -8.99 6.93 -5.85
CA PHE A 42 -10.27 6.23 -5.67
C PHE A 42 -11.24 6.96 -4.74
N GLN A 43 -10.85 8.12 -4.19
CA GLN A 43 -11.67 8.87 -3.23
C GLN A 43 -13.11 9.12 -3.69
N ALA A 44 -13.32 9.54 -4.94
CA ALA A 44 -14.68 9.79 -5.46
C ALA A 44 -15.53 8.51 -5.53
N LEU A 45 -14.89 7.38 -5.86
CA LEU A 45 -15.55 6.08 -5.88
C LEU A 45 -15.89 5.61 -4.46
N ASP A 46 -14.97 5.82 -3.52
CA ASP A 46 -15.13 5.45 -2.12
C ASP A 46 -16.25 6.27 -1.46
N THR A 47 -16.27 7.58 -1.69
CA THR A 47 -17.34 8.46 -1.21
C THR A 47 -18.69 8.00 -1.73
N ARG A 48 -18.80 7.72 -3.04
CA ARG A 48 -20.04 7.18 -3.61
C ARG A 48 -20.45 5.86 -2.95
N ALA A 49 -19.51 4.93 -2.78
CA ALA A 49 -19.78 3.64 -2.14
C ALA A 49 -20.24 3.82 -0.68
N GLN A 50 -19.61 4.71 0.07
CA GLN A 50 -19.97 5.01 1.47
C GLN A 50 -21.32 5.72 1.61
N GLU A 51 -21.71 6.53 0.62
CA GLU A 51 -22.97 7.26 0.58
C GLU A 51 -24.14 6.45 -0.03
N ALA A 52 -23.94 5.18 -0.34
CA ALA A 52 -24.98 4.31 -0.89
C ALA A 52 -26.23 4.28 0.02
N PRO A 53 -27.43 4.62 -0.50
CA PRO A 53 -28.64 4.63 0.31
C PRO A 53 -28.97 3.24 0.89
N GLU A 54 -29.32 3.19 2.19
CA GLU A 54 -29.67 1.94 2.87
C GLU A 54 -30.83 1.17 2.21
N SER A 55 -31.74 1.89 1.53
CA SER A 55 -32.86 1.28 0.80
C SER A 55 -32.42 0.30 -0.29
N LEU A 56 -31.20 0.47 -0.83
CA LEU A 56 -30.62 -0.43 -1.82
C LEU A 56 -30.27 -1.80 -1.23
N ASN A 57 -30.08 -1.90 0.09
CA ASN A 57 -29.67 -3.13 0.77
C ASN A 57 -30.75 -4.23 0.75
N SER A 58 -31.96 -3.90 0.30
CA SER A 58 -33.04 -4.86 0.08
C SER A 58 -32.83 -5.75 -1.16
N SER A 59 -31.94 -5.36 -2.09
CA SER A 59 -31.72 -6.08 -3.35
C SER A 59 -30.27 -6.00 -3.81
N TYR A 60 -29.65 -7.15 -4.08
CA TYR A 60 -28.32 -7.21 -4.68
C TYR A 60 -28.26 -6.46 -6.03
N SER A 61 -29.28 -6.62 -6.90
CA SER A 61 -29.27 -5.93 -8.20
C SER A 61 -29.21 -4.41 -8.04
N ALA A 62 -30.05 -3.85 -7.16
CA ALA A 62 -30.12 -2.41 -6.96
C ALA A 62 -28.83 -1.85 -6.35
N LEU A 63 -28.27 -2.56 -5.35
CA LEU A 63 -26.99 -2.19 -4.75
C LEU A 63 -25.84 -2.26 -5.77
N MET A 64 -25.74 -3.36 -6.52
CA MET A 64 -24.66 -3.55 -7.49
C MET A 64 -24.76 -2.57 -8.66
N GLU A 65 -25.97 -2.26 -9.16
CA GLU A 65 -26.18 -1.22 -10.17
C GLU A 65 -25.68 0.14 -9.69
N TYR A 66 -25.93 0.50 -8.42
CA TYR A 66 -25.46 1.76 -7.85
C TYR A 66 -23.94 1.79 -7.66
N LEU A 67 -23.36 0.74 -7.08
CA LEU A 67 -21.93 0.67 -6.80
C LEU A 67 -21.08 0.61 -8.06
N LEU A 68 -21.58 -0.02 -9.12
CA LEU A 68 -20.83 -0.25 -10.36
C LEU A 68 -21.18 0.75 -11.48
N GLU A 69 -22.01 1.76 -11.22
CA GLU A 69 -22.32 2.79 -12.21
C GLU A 69 -21.05 3.55 -12.63
N GLY A 70 -20.72 3.51 -13.93
CA GLY A 70 -19.51 4.17 -14.45
C GLY A 70 -18.20 3.48 -14.10
N VAL A 71 -18.25 2.35 -13.40
CA VAL A 71 -17.10 1.50 -13.04
C VAL A 71 -16.81 0.53 -14.19
N VAL A 72 -15.58 0.51 -14.67
CA VAL A 72 -15.20 -0.27 -15.87
C VAL A 72 -14.11 -1.30 -15.61
N SER A 73 -13.11 -0.97 -14.79
CA SER A 73 -12.01 -1.90 -14.47
C SER A 73 -12.34 -2.81 -13.30
N ASP A 74 -11.75 -4.01 -13.28
CA ASP A 74 -11.93 -4.95 -12.18
C ASP A 74 -11.42 -4.38 -10.85
N LEU A 75 -10.32 -3.64 -10.87
CA LEU A 75 -9.81 -2.94 -9.69
C LEU A 75 -10.83 -1.94 -9.11
N GLN A 76 -11.46 -1.11 -9.95
CA GLN A 76 -12.50 -0.18 -9.48
C GLN A 76 -13.72 -0.94 -8.93
N LYS A 77 -14.14 -2.05 -9.55
CA LYS A 77 -15.26 -2.86 -9.03
C LYS A 77 -14.95 -3.41 -7.64
N VAL A 78 -13.79 -4.04 -7.45
CA VAL A 78 -13.38 -4.55 -6.13
C VAL A 78 -13.27 -3.42 -5.13
N ARG A 79 -12.73 -2.26 -5.52
CA ARG A 79 -12.63 -1.10 -4.62
C ARG A 79 -13.99 -0.59 -4.17
N ALA A 80 -14.95 -0.44 -5.08
CA ALA A 80 -16.31 0.00 -4.74
C ALA A 80 -17.00 -0.97 -3.76
N ILE A 81 -16.88 -2.27 -4.01
CA ILE A 81 -17.42 -3.32 -3.12
C ILE A 81 -16.74 -3.28 -1.75
N PHE A 82 -15.41 -3.18 -1.73
CA PHE A 82 -14.63 -3.10 -0.50
C PHE A 82 -15.02 -1.89 0.33
N ALA A 83 -15.02 -0.70 -0.28
CA ALA A 83 -15.34 0.57 0.38
C ALA A 83 -16.76 0.60 0.92
N TRP A 84 -17.74 0.03 0.18
CA TRP A 84 -19.11 -0.11 0.66
C TRP A 84 -19.17 -1.05 1.87
N LEU A 85 -18.60 -2.25 1.76
CA LEU A 85 -18.68 -3.27 2.80
C LEU A 85 -17.96 -2.86 4.09
N SER A 86 -16.76 -2.27 3.97
CA SER A 86 -15.97 -1.83 5.13
C SER A 86 -16.56 -0.63 5.86
N ALA A 87 -17.47 0.11 5.21
CA ALA A 87 -18.24 1.19 5.83
C ALA A 87 -19.47 0.69 6.61
N GLN A 88 -19.92 -0.56 6.37
CA GLN A 88 -21.07 -1.10 7.09
C GLN A 88 -20.69 -1.50 8.52
N GLN A 89 -21.31 -0.87 9.52
CA GLN A 89 -21.12 -1.20 10.94
C GLN A 89 -22.01 -2.39 11.36
N ILE A 90 -21.91 -3.51 10.63
CA ILE A 90 -22.87 -4.63 10.64
C ILE A 90 -23.17 -5.13 12.05
N GLU A 91 -22.14 -5.24 12.90
CA GLU A 91 -22.30 -5.82 14.24
C GLU A 91 -23.20 -4.99 15.16
N ILE A 92 -23.30 -3.68 14.94
CA ILE A 92 -24.15 -2.77 15.75
C ILE A 92 -25.40 -2.30 15.01
N MET A 93 -25.54 -2.63 13.72
CA MET A 93 -26.75 -2.36 12.93
C MET A 93 -27.95 -3.14 13.47
N ARG A 94 -29.16 -2.70 13.11
CA ARG A 94 -30.41 -3.38 13.46
C ARG A 94 -31.14 -3.80 12.20
N PHE A 95 -31.65 -5.03 12.20
CA PHE A 95 -32.34 -5.62 11.05
C PHE A 95 -33.77 -6.06 11.40
N PRO A 96 -34.61 -5.13 11.92
CA PRO A 96 -35.97 -5.47 12.31
C PRO A 96 -36.78 -5.84 11.06
N LYS A 97 -37.55 -6.92 11.14
CA LYS A 97 -38.44 -7.39 10.05
C LYS A 97 -37.72 -7.91 8.79
N VAL A 98 -36.39 -7.99 8.78
CA VAL A 98 -35.65 -8.67 7.71
C VAL A 98 -35.87 -10.17 7.83
N LYS A 99 -36.34 -10.79 6.73
CA LYS A 99 -36.65 -12.23 6.65
C LYS A 99 -35.96 -12.93 5.48
N ASN A 100 -35.66 -12.20 4.41
CA ASN A 100 -35.00 -12.76 3.23
C ASN A 100 -33.49 -12.81 3.49
N ALA A 101 -32.90 -14.00 3.52
CA ALA A 101 -31.46 -14.18 3.64
C ALA A 101 -30.71 -13.67 2.39
N TYR A 102 -31.35 -13.77 1.21
CA TYR A 102 -30.77 -13.51 -0.10
C TYR A 102 -30.83 -12.03 -0.51
N SER A 103 -30.71 -11.12 0.44
CA SER A 103 -30.50 -9.68 0.22
C SER A 103 -29.26 -9.21 0.98
N PRO A 104 -28.64 -8.07 0.60
CA PRO A 104 -27.55 -7.49 1.36
C PRO A 104 -27.88 -7.32 2.86
N GLU A 105 -29.03 -6.75 3.21
CA GLU A 105 -29.48 -6.62 4.61
C GLU A 105 -29.72 -7.96 5.31
N GLY A 106 -30.19 -8.97 4.57
CA GLY A 106 -30.36 -10.34 5.05
C GLY A 106 -29.05 -10.98 5.42
N TYR A 107 -28.04 -10.87 4.54
CA TYR A 107 -26.71 -11.42 4.78
C TYR A 107 -25.99 -10.68 5.90
N MET A 108 -26.15 -9.35 6.01
CA MET A 108 -25.64 -8.59 7.15
C MET A 108 -26.26 -9.07 8.47
N LYS A 109 -27.55 -9.42 8.50
CA LYS A 109 -28.18 -10.05 9.66
C LYS A 109 -27.59 -11.44 9.97
N LEU A 110 -27.28 -12.26 8.95
CA LEU A 110 -26.59 -13.54 9.16
C LEU A 110 -25.21 -13.35 9.83
N ILE A 111 -24.43 -12.36 9.40
CA ILE A 111 -23.15 -12.00 10.03
C ILE A 111 -23.36 -11.65 11.51
N GLN A 112 -24.37 -10.82 11.82
CA GLN A 112 -24.67 -10.44 13.20
C GLN A 112 -25.09 -11.65 14.06
N GLN A 113 -25.77 -12.64 13.48
CA GLN A 113 -26.20 -13.87 14.16
C GLN A 113 -25.09 -14.93 14.27
N GLY A 114 -23.93 -14.73 13.65
CA GLY A 114 -22.83 -15.69 13.63
C GLY A 114 -22.98 -16.81 12.58
N GLU A 115 -24.00 -16.72 11.72
CA GLU A 115 -24.30 -17.68 10.64
C GLU A 115 -23.77 -17.21 9.28
N GLY A 116 -23.12 -16.05 9.23
CA GLY A 116 -22.51 -15.47 8.04
C GLY A 116 -21.15 -14.86 8.36
N THR A 117 -20.35 -14.58 7.31
CA THR A 117 -19.03 -13.95 7.48
C THR A 117 -18.84 -12.80 6.51
N TYR A 118 -18.07 -11.78 6.90
CA TYR A 118 -17.65 -10.71 5.98
C TYR A 118 -16.96 -11.28 4.74
N THR A 119 -16.17 -12.34 4.90
CA THR A 119 -15.44 -13.03 3.83
C THR A 119 -16.38 -13.70 2.82
N GLY A 120 -17.44 -14.36 3.31
CA GLY A 120 -18.49 -14.91 2.46
C GLY A 120 -19.28 -13.82 1.75
N PHE A 121 -19.62 -12.74 2.46
CA PHE A 121 -20.36 -11.62 1.88
C PHE A 121 -19.57 -10.92 0.76
N PHE A 122 -18.29 -10.65 1.02
CA PHE A 122 -17.40 -10.05 0.04
C PHE A 122 -17.27 -10.95 -1.21
N ALA A 123 -17.16 -12.28 -1.02
CA ALA A 123 -17.14 -13.21 -2.14
C ALA A 123 -18.42 -13.15 -2.98
N LEU A 124 -19.60 -13.13 -2.34
CA LEU A 124 -20.88 -13.01 -3.05
C LEU A 124 -20.96 -11.71 -3.87
N LEU A 125 -20.56 -10.57 -3.29
CA LEU A 125 -20.57 -9.28 -3.97
C LEU A 125 -19.59 -9.25 -5.15
N CYS A 126 -18.37 -9.77 -4.99
CA CYS A 126 -17.40 -9.87 -6.08
C CYS A 126 -17.92 -10.76 -7.21
N ARG A 127 -18.50 -11.92 -6.89
CA ARG A 127 -19.06 -12.85 -7.89
C ARG A 127 -20.23 -12.24 -8.64
N ALA A 128 -21.10 -11.50 -7.95
CA ALA A 128 -22.17 -10.73 -8.58
C ALA A 128 -21.65 -9.64 -9.54
N ALA A 129 -20.45 -9.11 -9.30
CA ALA A 129 -19.75 -8.19 -10.21
C ALA A 129 -18.98 -8.88 -11.36
N GLY A 130 -19.08 -10.22 -11.46
CA GLY A 130 -18.36 -11.02 -12.45
C GLY A 130 -16.87 -11.22 -12.13
N LEU A 131 -16.47 -11.10 -10.87
CA LEU A 131 -15.08 -11.22 -10.44
C LEU A 131 -14.86 -12.56 -9.74
N PRO A 132 -13.91 -13.40 -10.22
CA PRO A 132 -13.50 -14.58 -9.48
C PRO A 132 -13.02 -14.22 -8.08
N CYS A 133 -13.65 -14.80 -7.06
CA CYS A 133 -13.33 -14.53 -5.66
C CYS A 133 -13.42 -15.81 -4.83
N VAL A 134 -12.33 -16.17 -4.18
CA VAL A 134 -12.16 -17.38 -3.38
C VAL A 134 -12.18 -17.03 -1.91
N VAL A 135 -12.89 -17.84 -1.10
CA VAL A 135 -12.80 -17.81 0.36
C VAL A 135 -11.65 -18.71 0.77
N VAL A 136 -10.60 -18.12 1.33
CA VAL A 136 -9.41 -18.81 1.80
C VAL A 136 -9.55 -19.09 3.29
N ARG A 137 -9.32 -20.34 3.68
CA ARG A 137 -9.33 -20.80 5.07
C ARG A 137 -7.93 -20.95 5.62
N GLY A 138 -7.74 -20.62 6.89
CA GLY A 138 -6.45 -20.76 7.55
C GLY A 138 -6.47 -20.40 9.03
N VAL A 139 -5.29 -20.04 9.53
CA VAL A 139 -5.08 -19.53 10.90
C VAL A 139 -4.54 -18.11 10.85
N ALA A 140 -4.76 -17.32 11.90
CA ALA A 140 -4.26 -15.95 11.98
C ALA A 140 -3.73 -15.57 13.36
N LYS A 141 -2.73 -14.67 13.39
CA LYS A 141 -2.23 -14.04 14.62
C LYS A 141 -3.18 -12.92 15.09
N ALA A 142 -4.40 -13.29 15.43
CA ALA A 142 -5.46 -12.37 15.86
C ALA A 142 -5.27 -11.92 17.32
N ALA A 143 -6.27 -11.24 17.90
CA ALA A 143 -6.22 -10.70 19.27
C ALA A 143 -5.83 -11.72 20.35
N GLY A 144 -6.22 -13.00 20.20
CA GLY A 144 -5.86 -14.07 21.13
C GLY A 144 -4.47 -14.67 20.93
N TYR A 145 -3.67 -14.17 19.97
CA TYR A 145 -2.33 -14.69 19.72
C TYR A 145 -1.28 -14.02 20.61
N GLU A 146 -0.50 -14.83 21.32
CA GLU A 146 0.68 -14.39 22.06
C GLU A 146 1.98 -14.73 21.32
N VAL A 147 2.91 -13.78 21.29
CA VAL A 147 4.20 -13.96 20.59
C VAL A 147 4.98 -15.15 21.17
N GLY A 148 5.47 -16.02 20.28
CA GLY A 148 6.22 -17.22 20.64
C GLY A 148 5.35 -18.44 20.95
N GLN A 149 4.01 -18.32 21.01
CA GLN A 149 3.17 -19.50 21.17
C GLN A 149 3.24 -20.40 19.94
N GLN A 150 3.31 -21.70 20.16
CA GLN A 150 3.47 -22.69 19.07
C GLN A 150 2.11 -23.21 18.56
N GLY A 151 1.10 -23.29 19.43
CA GLY A 151 -0.23 -23.77 19.07
C GLY A 151 -1.09 -22.67 18.44
N MET A 152 -1.76 -23.00 17.33
CA MET A 152 -2.72 -22.11 16.65
C MET A 152 -4.18 -22.59 16.79
N VAL A 153 -4.45 -23.44 17.77
CA VAL A 153 -5.80 -24.00 18.02
C VAL A 153 -6.75 -22.86 18.40
N GLY A 154 -7.93 -22.82 17.75
CA GLY A 154 -8.93 -21.79 18.01
C GLY A 154 -8.65 -20.42 17.37
N LEU A 155 -7.54 -20.29 16.63
CA LEU A 155 -7.16 -19.06 15.92
C LEU A 155 -7.47 -19.14 14.41
N HIS A 156 -8.59 -19.78 14.07
CA HIS A 156 -9.05 -19.89 12.70
C HIS A 156 -9.45 -18.52 12.14
N SER A 157 -9.16 -18.31 10.86
CA SER A 157 -9.54 -17.08 10.16
C SER A 157 -9.88 -17.37 8.70
N LEU A 158 -10.62 -16.44 8.11
CA LEU A 158 -11.11 -16.48 6.73
C LEU A 158 -10.79 -15.14 6.06
N TRP A 159 -10.27 -15.18 4.85
CA TRP A 159 -10.04 -14.01 4.01
C TRP A 159 -10.30 -14.37 2.55
N ASN A 160 -10.22 -13.39 1.65
CA ASN A 160 -10.49 -13.60 0.24
C ASN A 160 -9.22 -13.53 -0.60
N ALA A 161 -9.18 -14.34 -1.67
CA ALA A 161 -8.34 -14.09 -2.82
C ALA A 161 -9.25 -13.67 -3.99
N VAL A 162 -9.06 -12.48 -4.54
CA VAL A 162 -9.87 -11.93 -5.63
C VAL A 162 -9.01 -11.73 -6.88
N TRP A 163 -9.56 -12.06 -8.04
CA TRP A 163 -8.88 -11.90 -9.33
C TRP A 163 -9.07 -10.48 -9.86
N VAL A 164 -7.96 -9.75 -9.99
CA VAL A 164 -7.93 -8.35 -10.42
C VAL A 164 -6.81 -8.17 -11.43
N ASP A 165 -7.14 -7.59 -12.60
CA ASP A 165 -6.18 -7.27 -13.66
C ASP A 165 -5.25 -8.43 -14.04
N GLY A 166 -5.81 -9.64 -14.12
CA GLY A 166 -5.08 -10.84 -14.54
C GLY A 166 -4.26 -11.52 -13.44
N THR A 167 -4.47 -11.17 -12.17
CA THR A 167 -3.76 -11.81 -11.06
C THR A 167 -4.59 -11.91 -9.76
N TRP A 168 -4.26 -12.87 -8.90
CA TRP A 168 -4.84 -13.01 -7.56
C TRP A 168 -4.32 -11.96 -6.57
N ARG A 169 -5.20 -11.43 -5.72
CA ARG A 169 -4.93 -10.45 -4.66
C ARG A 169 -5.63 -10.81 -3.37
N LEU A 170 -5.00 -10.55 -2.22
CA LEU A 170 -5.56 -10.90 -0.90
C LEU A 170 -6.34 -9.73 -0.30
N VAL A 171 -7.51 -10.02 0.26
CA VAL A 171 -8.35 -9.04 0.98
C VAL A 171 -8.83 -9.66 2.28
N HIS A 172 -8.68 -8.94 3.40
CA HIS A 172 -9.27 -9.35 4.68
C HIS A 172 -10.43 -8.40 5.04
N PRO A 173 -11.67 -8.69 4.61
CA PRO A 173 -12.76 -7.72 4.73
C PRO A 173 -13.20 -7.46 6.17
N TYR A 174 -13.07 -8.44 7.08
CA TYR A 174 -13.40 -8.22 8.49
C TYR A 174 -12.38 -7.31 9.19
N TRP A 175 -11.07 -7.57 9.00
CA TRP A 175 -10.03 -6.71 9.58
C TRP A 175 -9.93 -5.35 8.91
N ALA A 176 -10.36 -5.24 7.65
CA ALA A 176 -10.58 -3.96 7.00
C ALA A 176 -11.70 -3.14 7.67
N ALA A 177 -12.78 -3.77 8.10
CA ALA A 177 -13.96 -3.09 8.64
C ALA A 177 -13.88 -2.83 10.15
N VAL A 178 -13.18 -3.70 10.89
CA VAL A 178 -13.23 -3.73 12.36
C VAL A 178 -11.82 -3.81 12.95
N GLU A 179 -11.46 -2.77 13.70
CA GLU A 179 -10.25 -2.73 14.52
C GLU A 179 -10.61 -2.97 15.99
N LEU A 180 -9.91 -3.88 16.67
CA LEU A 180 -10.08 -4.11 18.11
C LEU A 180 -9.03 -3.33 18.91
N LYS A 181 -9.43 -2.22 19.56
CA LYS A 181 -8.53 -1.40 20.38
C LYS A 181 -8.63 -1.76 21.86
N GLY A 182 -7.48 -1.76 22.54
CA GLY A 182 -7.41 -1.93 24.00
C GLY A 182 -7.72 -3.35 24.49
N PHE A 183 -7.66 -4.37 23.62
CA PHE A 183 -7.70 -5.76 24.05
C PHE A 183 -6.41 -6.10 24.81
N GLN A 184 -6.57 -6.72 25.98
CA GLN A 184 -5.49 -7.19 26.83
C GLN A 184 -5.90 -8.55 27.42
N PRO A 185 -5.21 -9.66 27.09
CA PRO A 185 -5.52 -10.97 27.66
C PRO A 185 -5.07 -11.09 29.13
N GLY A 186 -4.28 -10.13 29.62
CA GLY A 186 -3.68 -10.15 30.96
C GLY A 186 -2.51 -11.13 31.05
N GLY A 187 -1.99 -11.31 32.26
CA GLY A 187 -0.88 -12.24 32.54
C GLY A 187 0.51 -11.63 32.39
N TRP A 188 0.62 -10.42 31.87
CA TRP A 188 1.87 -9.67 31.77
C TRP A 188 1.89 -8.52 32.78
N THR A 189 3.06 -8.26 33.36
CA THR A 189 3.31 -7.05 34.15
C THR A 189 4.24 -6.14 33.36
N LYS A 190 3.80 -4.93 33.00
CA LYS A 190 4.68 -3.94 32.37
C LYS A 190 5.68 -3.46 33.41
N VAL A 191 6.97 -3.66 33.12
CA VAL A 191 8.09 -3.42 34.05
C VAL A 191 8.92 -2.19 33.70
N GLU A 192 9.03 -1.88 32.41
CA GLU A 192 9.80 -0.72 31.92
C GLU A 192 9.15 -0.18 30.65
N GLU A 193 9.10 1.14 30.50
CA GLU A 193 8.68 1.81 29.27
C GLU A 193 9.57 3.03 29.02
N ASN A 194 10.40 2.97 27.98
CA ASN A 194 11.29 4.07 27.58
C ASN A 194 12.13 4.66 28.74
N GLY A 195 12.62 3.82 29.64
CA GLY A 195 13.39 4.22 30.81
C GLY A 195 12.56 4.71 31.99
N GLN A 196 11.27 4.40 32.02
CA GLN A 196 10.41 4.61 33.17
C GLN A 196 10.13 3.28 33.85
N SER A 197 10.44 3.18 35.14
CA SER A 197 10.15 2.00 35.95
C SER A 197 8.65 1.90 36.17
N LEU A 198 8.05 0.80 35.72
CA LEU A 198 6.63 0.53 35.87
C LEU A 198 6.43 -0.80 36.62
N ARG A 199 5.27 -0.97 37.24
CA ARG A 199 4.83 -2.24 37.86
C ARG A 199 3.33 -2.40 37.65
N GLU A 200 2.95 -2.29 36.38
CA GLU A 200 1.55 -2.25 35.97
C GLU A 200 1.15 -3.61 35.43
N ALA A 201 0.47 -4.41 36.26
CA ALA A 201 -0.14 -5.65 35.81
C ALA A 201 -1.20 -5.34 34.74
N GLU A 202 -1.10 -5.98 33.57
CA GLU A 202 -2.10 -5.87 32.51
C GLU A 202 -3.45 -6.35 33.04
N ARG A 203 -4.42 -5.44 33.05
CA ARG A 203 -5.79 -5.77 33.44
C ARG A 203 -6.48 -6.40 32.25
N VAL A 204 -7.10 -7.55 32.46
CA VAL A 204 -7.86 -8.23 31.40
C VAL A 204 -8.91 -7.26 30.85
N SER A 205 -8.85 -7.03 29.55
CA SER A 205 -9.74 -6.15 28.80
C SER A 205 -10.15 -6.85 27.51
N SER A 206 -11.46 -6.93 27.29
CA SER A 206 -12.03 -7.41 26.02
C SER A 206 -11.80 -6.46 24.84
N GLY A 207 -11.28 -5.26 25.09
CA GLY A 207 -11.15 -4.21 24.10
C GLY A 207 -12.48 -3.63 23.64
N LYS A 208 -12.39 -2.64 22.75
CA LYS A 208 -13.50 -1.98 22.06
C LYS A 208 -13.29 -2.11 20.55
N LYS A 209 -14.35 -2.53 19.85
CA LYS A 209 -14.37 -2.54 18.39
C LYS A 209 -14.56 -1.12 17.86
N ILE A 210 -13.75 -0.76 16.88
CA ILE A 210 -13.75 0.52 16.17
C ILE A 210 -14.03 0.21 14.70
N TYR A 211 -15.00 0.91 14.13
CA TYR A 211 -15.43 0.72 12.75
C TYR A 211 -14.84 1.84 11.89
N THR A 212 -13.64 1.59 11.37
CA THR A 212 -12.93 2.48 10.46
C THR A 212 -12.26 1.62 9.40
N THR A 213 -12.37 2.03 8.13
CA THR A 213 -11.78 1.28 7.03
C THR A 213 -10.25 1.29 7.12
N ASP A 214 -9.66 0.11 7.21
CA ASP A 214 -8.21 -0.10 7.27
C ASP A 214 -7.69 -0.56 5.92
N GLU A 215 -7.07 0.38 5.22
CA GLU A 215 -6.51 0.19 3.87
C GLU A 215 -5.45 -0.91 3.80
N PHE A 216 -4.79 -1.26 4.90
CA PHE A 216 -3.76 -2.32 4.89
C PHE A 216 -4.32 -3.65 4.37
N TRP A 217 -5.57 -3.97 4.71
CA TRP A 217 -6.24 -5.23 4.40
C TRP A 217 -6.89 -5.30 3.00
N PHE A 218 -6.75 -4.24 2.20
CA PHE A 218 -7.16 -4.22 0.80
C PHE A 218 -5.99 -4.60 -0.12
N LEU A 219 -6.14 -5.66 -0.92
CA LEU A 219 -5.14 -6.13 -1.90
C LEU A 219 -3.72 -6.27 -1.32
N THR A 220 -3.59 -6.65 -0.05
CA THR A 220 -2.30 -6.75 0.65
C THR A 220 -1.35 -7.70 -0.08
N ASP A 221 -0.10 -7.29 -0.24
CA ASP A 221 0.90 -8.14 -0.89
C ASP A 221 1.13 -9.42 -0.05
N PRO A 222 1.19 -10.61 -0.68
CA PRO A 222 1.35 -11.89 0.01
C PRO A 222 2.54 -11.95 0.97
N GLU A 223 3.65 -11.31 0.60
CA GLU A 223 4.87 -11.23 1.41
C GLU A 223 4.67 -10.46 2.72
N GLN A 224 3.67 -9.58 2.79
CA GLN A 224 3.28 -8.88 4.01
C GLN A 224 2.15 -9.63 4.73
N PHE A 225 1.16 -10.12 3.97
CA PHE A 225 -0.04 -10.78 4.50
C PHE A 225 0.29 -12.06 5.29
N VAL A 226 1.29 -12.82 4.84
CA VAL A 226 1.71 -14.09 5.48
C VAL A 226 2.18 -13.91 6.93
N TYR A 227 2.59 -12.72 7.35
CA TYR A 227 2.96 -12.46 8.75
C TYR A 227 1.76 -12.46 9.70
N PHE A 228 0.54 -12.33 9.15
CA PHE A 228 -0.70 -12.27 9.92
C PHE A 228 -1.57 -13.50 9.73
N CYS A 229 -1.62 -14.05 8.51
CA CYS A 229 -2.53 -15.13 8.14
C CYS A 229 -1.79 -16.22 7.36
N LEU A 230 -1.99 -17.48 7.75
CA LEU A 230 -1.41 -18.65 7.09
C LEU A 230 -2.53 -19.53 6.51
N ALA A 231 -2.58 -19.64 5.19
CA ALA A 231 -3.59 -20.45 4.49
C ALA A 231 -3.40 -21.94 4.81
N SER A 232 -4.50 -22.67 5.04
CA SER A 232 -4.50 -24.12 5.23
C SER A 232 -4.01 -24.87 3.98
N LYS A 233 -4.30 -24.30 2.80
CA LYS A 233 -3.82 -24.78 1.51
C LYS A 233 -2.64 -23.91 1.06
N PRO A 234 -1.40 -24.44 0.98
CA PRO A 234 -0.20 -23.64 0.73
C PRO A 234 -0.25 -22.80 -0.55
N GLU A 235 -0.90 -23.28 -1.60
CA GLU A 235 -1.04 -22.57 -2.88
C GLU A 235 -1.81 -21.25 -2.76
N TRP A 236 -2.72 -21.14 -1.79
CA TRP A 236 -3.50 -19.93 -1.51
C TRP A 236 -2.77 -18.91 -0.61
N GLN A 237 -1.53 -19.19 -0.22
CA GLN A 237 -0.64 -18.17 0.32
C GLN A 237 -0.16 -17.20 -0.77
N LEU A 238 -0.26 -17.59 -2.05
CA LEU A 238 0.19 -16.80 -3.21
C LEU A 238 1.67 -16.37 -3.13
N LEU A 239 2.48 -17.14 -2.41
CA LEU A 239 3.92 -16.95 -2.31
C LEU A 239 4.63 -17.86 -3.31
N LYS A 240 5.77 -17.40 -3.83
CA LYS A 240 6.67 -18.26 -4.62
C LYS A 240 7.16 -19.47 -3.81
N GLN A 241 7.38 -19.25 -2.51
CA GLN A 241 7.72 -20.29 -1.53
C GLN A 241 6.78 -20.17 -0.34
N PRO A 242 5.71 -21.00 -0.30
CA PRO A 242 4.79 -21.02 0.83
C PRO A 242 5.49 -21.30 2.14
N TRP A 243 5.01 -20.68 3.22
CA TRP A 243 5.48 -20.91 4.56
C TRP A 243 4.79 -22.12 5.17
N GLU A 244 5.52 -22.83 6.01
CA GLU A 244 4.97 -23.82 6.93
C GLU A 244 4.53 -23.16 8.25
N LEU A 245 3.71 -23.88 9.02
CA LEU A 245 3.26 -23.43 10.34
C LEU A 245 4.43 -23.14 11.29
N SER A 246 5.47 -23.99 11.26
CA SER A 246 6.69 -23.83 12.07
C SER A 246 7.36 -22.48 11.84
N LYS A 247 7.51 -22.08 10.58
CA LYS A 247 8.04 -20.75 10.21
C LYS A 247 7.07 -19.64 10.64
N PHE A 248 5.78 -19.80 10.37
CA PHE A 248 4.77 -18.79 10.71
C PHE A 248 4.73 -18.45 12.20
N VAL A 249 4.79 -19.44 13.09
CA VAL A 249 4.81 -19.18 14.55
C VAL A 249 6.16 -18.68 15.06
N ASN A 250 7.24 -19.00 14.35
CA ASN A 250 8.59 -18.62 14.76
C ASN A 250 9.05 -17.25 14.24
N VAL A 251 8.23 -16.47 13.53
CA VAL A 251 8.55 -15.05 13.25
C VAL A 251 7.99 -14.11 14.31
N PRO A 252 8.65 -12.95 14.57
CA PRO A 252 8.13 -11.92 15.47
C PRO A 252 6.69 -11.54 15.14
N GLN A 253 5.97 -11.08 16.16
CA GLN A 253 4.61 -10.60 15.95
C GLN A 253 4.67 -9.17 15.41
N PHE A 254 4.57 -9.02 14.09
CA PHE A 254 4.52 -7.71 13.44
C PHE A 254 3.12 -7.10 13.52
N THR A 255 3.08 -5.78 13.44
CA THR A 255 1.86 -5.02 13.12
C THR A 255 1.95 -4.50 11.68
N LYS A 256 0.83 -4.05 11.14
CA LYS A 256 0.80 -3.40 9.82
C LYS A 256 1.74 -2.19 9.70
N TYR A 257 2.05 -1.51 10.81
CA TYR A 257 2.90 -0.32 10.81
C TYR A 257 4.37 -0.63 10.51
N TYR A 258 4.82 -1.86 10.76
CA TYR A 258 6.18 -2.28 10.42
C TYR A 258 6.48 -2.10 8.93
N PHE A 259 5.54 -2.50 8.07
CA PHE A 259 5.74 -2.52 6.62
C PHE A 259 5.82 -1.12 5.99
N GLY A 260 5.34 -0.08 6.68
CA GLY A 260 5.38 1.31 6.21
C GLY A 260 6.42 2.20 6.90
N CYS A 261 7.10 1.72 7.96
CA CYS A 261 7.95 2.59 8.79
C CYS A 261 9.42 2.71 8.32
N GLY A 262 9.84 1.93 7.32
CA GLY A 262 11.22 1.96 6.81
C GLY A 262 12.27 1.27 7.69
N LEU A 263 11.89 0.77 8.87
CA LEU A 263 12.73 -0.06 9.73
C LEU A 263 12.66 -1.53 9.28
N THR A 264 13.80 -2.24 9.32
CA THR A 264 13.90 -3.63 8.90
C THR A 264 14.69 -4.45 9.91
N LEU A 265 14.23 -5.62 10.33
CA LEU A 265 15.04 -6.45 11.24
C LEU A 265 16.32 -6.94 10.55
N THR A 266 17.47 -6.83 11.25
CA THR A 266 18.77 -7.22 10.69
C THR A 266 19.12 -8.69 10.89
N SER A 267 18.55 -9.34 11.90
CA SER A 267 18.79 -10.75 12.23
C SER A 267 17.67 -11.66 11.72
N GLN A 268 17.93 -12.97 11.66
CA GLN A 268 16.91 -13.94 11.29
C GLN A 268 15.73 -13.87 12.28
N HIS A 269 14.53 -13.88 11.71
CA HIS A 269 13.25 -13.68 12.38
C HIS A 269 12.92 -14.83 13.36
N ALA A 270 13.38 -14.76 14.60
CA ALA A 270 12.92 -15.62 15.68
C ALA A 270 11.91 -14.87 16.57
N ALA A 271 10.74 -15.47 16.78
CA ALA A 271 9.70 -14.95 17.67
C ALA A 271 10.14 -15.02 19.14
N ILE A 272 10.97 -16.01 19.46
CA ILE A 272 11.55 -16.26 20.78
C ILE A 272 13.04 -15.97 20.69
N LEU A 273 13.49 -14.98 21.48
CA LEU A 273 14.90 -14.66 21.62
C LEU A 273 15.38 -15.18 22.97
N LYS A 274 16.36 -16.08 22.94
CA LYS A 274 16.99 -16.60 24.16
C LYS A 274 18.09 -15.65 24.61
N SER A 275 18.19 -15.43 25.91
CA SER A 275 19.24 -14.61 26.48
C SER A 275 20.60 -15.31 26.37
N HIS A 276 21.64 -14.51 26.17
CA HIS A 276 23.01 -14.94 26.34
C HIS A 276 23.61 -14.14 27.51
N ASN A 277 24.05 -14.84 28.55
CA ASN A 277 24.59 -14.22 29.77
C ASN A 277 23.66 -13.13 30.37
N GLY A 278 22.36 -13.43 30.47
CA GLY A 278 21.36 -12.48 31.00
C GLY A 278 21.10 -11.26 30.11
N ARG A 279 21.46 -11.29 28.82
CA ARG A 279 21.26 -10.17 27.88
C ARG A 279 20.66 -10.61 26.55
N CYS A 280 20.00 -9.70 25.85
CA CYS A 280 19.45 -9.90 24.51
C CYS A 280 19.48 -8.59 23.72
N ASP A 281 19.88 -8.66 22.44
CA ASP A 281 19.94 -7.51 21.55
C ASP A 281 18.92 -7.66 20.40
N ILE A 282 18.19 -6.58 20.12
CA ILE A 282 17.29 -6.47 18.97
C ILE A 282 17.79 -5.34 18.10
N SER A 283 18.02 -5.62 16.81
CA SER A 283 18.58 -4.65 15.86
C SER A 283 17.68 -4.48 14.65
N LEU A 284 17.36 -3.22 14.34
CA LEU A 284 16.58 -2.81 13.18
C LEU A 284 17.43 -1.89 12.29
N GLY A 285 17.67 -2.33 11.06
CA GLY A 285 18.33 -1.57 10.01
C GLY A 285 17.40 -0.51 9.41
N HIS A 286 17.99 0.58 8.95
CA HIS A 286 17.31 1.65 8.25
C HIS A 286 18.22 2.30 7.21
N SER A 287 17.61 3.10 6.32
CA SER A 287 18.36 4.00 5.42
C SER A 287 18.99 5.15 6.22
N GLU A 288 20.16 5.63 5.81
CA GLU A 288 20.88 6.74 6.45
C GLU A 288 20.05 8.05 6.52
N TYR A 289 19.04 8.18 5.64
CA TYR A 289 18.14 9.32 5.57
C TYR A 289 16.85 9.16 6.40
N LEU A 290 16.60 7.97 6.96
CA LEU A 290 15.43 7.74 7.78
C LEU A 290 15.67 8.30 9.19
N ASP A 291 14.92 9.34 9.53
CA ASP A 291 14.87 9.87 10.90
C ASP A 291 13.93 9.03 11.77
N ALA A 292 14.38 7.82 12.09
CA ALA A 292 13.64 6.90 12.96
C ALA A 292 14.33 6.73 14.32
N ALA A 293 13.51 6.73 15.37
CA ALA A 293 13.89 6.29 16.70
C ALA A 293 13.15 5.01 17.08
N LEU A 294 13.67 4.32 18.09
CA LEU A 294 13.02 3.16 18.70
C LEU A 294 12.58 3.51 20.11
N ASP A 295 11.34 3.22 20.40
CA ASP A 295 10.79 3.15 21.76
C ASP A 295 10.42 1.69 22.07
N TYR A 296 10.20 1.40 23.34
CA TYR A 296 9.87 0.05 23.79
C TYR A 296 9.01 0.03 25.04
N SER A 297 8.30 -1.08 25.22
CA SER A 297 7.68 -1.47 26.49
C SER A 297 8.11 -2.90 26.81
N LEU A 298 8.73 -3.10 27.98
CA LEU A 298 9.15 -4.41 28.48
C LEU A 298 8.11 -4.93 29.48
N TYR A 299 7.78 -6.21 29.35
CA TYR A 299 6.83 -6.92 30.18
C TYR A 299 7.46 -8.19 30.75
N PHE A 300 7.04 -8.57 31.94
CA PHE A 300 7.42 -9.80 32.62
C PHE A 300 6.20 -10.70 32.81
N ASP A 301 6.36 -12.00 32.57
CA ASP A 301 5.34 -13.02 32.87
C ASP A 301 5.57 -13.59 34.27
N ASP A 302 4.86 -13.05 35.25
CA ASP A 302 4.92 -13.54 36.63
C ASP A 302 4.40 -14.98 36.80
N ARG A 303 3.63 -15.53 35.86
CA ARG A 303 3.00 -16.86 36.01
C ARG A 303 3.92 -17.95 35.50
N SER A 304 4.54 -17.71 34.35
CA SER A 304 5.40 -18.68 33.68
C SER A 304 6.87 -18.59 34.13
N SER A 305 7.24 -17.57 34.89
CA SER A 305 8.59 -17.42 35.44
C SER A 305 8.73 -18.02 36.83
N GLU A 306 9.79 -18.81 37.03
CA GLU A 306 10.14 -19.41 38.31
C GLU A 306 10.55 -18.35 39.34
N HIS A 307 11.41 -17.40 38.93
CA HIS A 307 11.82 -16.28 39.77
C HIS A 307 10.78 -15.15 39.74
N LYS A 308 10.70 -14.40 40.85
CA LYS A 308 9.83 -13.23 40.98
C LYS A 308 10.65 -11.95 40.98
N LEU A 309 10.08 -10.88 40.43
CA LEU A 309 10.65 -9.54 40.54
C LEU A 309 10.55 -9.04 41.97
N ARG A 310 11.71 -8.79 42.61
CA ARG A 310 11.77 -8.20 43.95
C ARG A 310 11.15 -6.80 43.94
N SER A 311 10.38 -6.46 44.97
CA SER A 311 9.70 -5.16 45.08
C SER A 311 10.66 -3.97 45.18
N ALA A 312 11.83 -4.18 45.79
CA ALA A 312 12.86 -3.14 45.96
C ALA A 312 13.64 -2.81 44.68
N LEU A 313 13.50 -3.62 43.62
CA LEU A 313 14.26 -3.41 42.38
C LEU A 313 13.66 -2.27 41.55
N GLN A 314 14.45 -1.26 41.23
CA GLN A 314 14.09 -0.23 40.24
C GLN A 314 14.29 -0.80 38.84
N LEU A 315 13.32 -0.63 37.93
CA LEU A 315 13.26 -1.31 36.63
C LEU A 315 13.40 -0.35 35.44
N ASP A 316 13.92 0.86 35.64
CA ASP A 316 14.01 1.95 34.64
C ASP A 316 15.28 1.93 33.77
N LYS A 317 16.21 1.00 34.04
CA LYS A 317 17.56 1.01 33.45
C LYS A 317 18.01 -0.38 33.04
N TYR A 318 17.11 -1.19 32.50
CA TYR A 318 17.43 -2.54 32.02
C TYR A 318 17.35 -2.66 30.50
N VAL A 319 16.81 -1.65 29.81
CA VAL A 319 16.84 -1.59 28.35
C VAL A 319 17.47 -0.29 27.89
N ILE A 320 18.52 -0.38 27.07
CA ILE A 320 19.15 0.79 26.45
C ILE A 320 18.86 0.83 24.95
N ARG A 321 18.74 2.06 24.45
CA ARG A 321 18.65 2.37 23.02
C ARG A 321 19.99 2.87 22.56
N PHE A 322 20.49 2.34 21.45
CA PHE A 322 21.70 2.83 20.81
C PHE A 322 21.60 2.56 19.31
N GLY A 323 22.53 3.08 18.52
CA GLY A 323 22.54 2.83 17.09
C GLY A 323 23.49 3.76 16.37
N ASP A 324 23.53 3.60 15.05
CA ASP A 324 24.30 4.43 14.15
C ASP A 324 23.39 4.95 13.02
N GLU A 325 23.98 5.29 11.86
CA GLU A 325 23.28 5.77 10.68
C GLU A 325 22.51 4.66 9.93
N ARG A 326 22.80 3.40 10.20
CA ARG A 326 22.28 2.25 9.46
C ARG A 326 21.47 1.30 10.32
N LYS A 327 21.62 1.34 11.64
CA LYS A 327 20.87 0.50 12.57
C LYS A 327 20.48 1.24 13.84
N LYS A 328 19.31 0.88 14.37
CA LYS A 328 18.87 1.16 15.73
C LYS A 328 18.78 -0.16 16.50
N CYS A 329 19.26 -0.14 17.73
CA CYS A 329 19.42 -1.32 18.57
C CYS A 329 18.77 -1.08 19.94
N LEU A 330 18.09 -2.11 20.43
CA LEU A 330 17.68 -2.25 21.82
C LEU A 330 18.55 -3.33 22.45
N ARG A 331 19.21 -3.01 23.56
CA ARG A 331 19.90 -4.00 24.38
C ARG A 331 19.18 -4.15 25.70
N ILE A 332 18.70 -5.35 25.94
CA ILE A 332 17.97 -5.76 27.13
C ILE A 332 18.94 -6.51 28.04
N ARG A 333 19.00 -6.11 29.30
CA ARG A 333 19.65 -6.83 30.40
C ARG A 333 18.55 -7.32 31.33
N PHE A 334 18.48 -8.62 31.60
CA PHE A 334 17.38 -9.17 32.40
C PHE A 334 17.69 -9.01 33.89
N PRO A 335 16.81 -8.40 34.69
CA PRO A 335 17.03 -8.26 36.13
C PRO A 335 16.98 -9.60 36.88
N VAL A 336 16.20 -10.55 36.39
CA VAL A 336 16.05 -11.90 36.93
C VAL A 336 15.80 -12.88 35.77
N ALA A 337 16.08 -14.16 35.99
CA ALA A 337 15.69 -15.19 35.03
C ALA A 337 14.16 -15.30 34.94
N GLY A 338 13.65 -15.60 33.75
CA GLY A 338 12.22 -15.70 33.48
C GLY A 338 11.84 -15.39 32.03
N ILE A 339 10.53 -15.27 31.82
CA ILE A 339 9.92 -15.01 30.51
C ILE A 339 9.49 -13.56 30.45
N TYR A 340 9.92 -12.89 29.38
CA TYR A 340 9.61 -11.51 29.09
C TYR A 340 8.94 -11.37 27.72
N LYS A 341 8.28 -10.24 27.53
CA LYS A 341 7.80 -9.80 26.23
C LYS A 341 8.25 -8.36 26.03
N ILE A 342 8.81 -8.06 24.86
CA ILE A 342 9.13 -6.69 24.48
C ILE A 342 8.26 -6.28 23.30
N LYS A 343 7.63 -5.12 23.41
CA LYS A 343 6.95 -4.44 22.31
C LYS A 343 7.86 -3.33 21.81
N VAL A 344 8.24 -3.39 20.54
CA VAL A 344 9.09 -2.39 19.88
C VAL A 344 8.21 -1.41 19.13
N THR A 345 8.46 -0.13 19.35
CA THR A 345 7.70 0.97 18.79
C THR A 345 8.61 1.78 17.87
N GLY A 346 8.24 1.88 16.61
CA GLY A 346 8.90 2.76 15.64
C GLY A 346 8.39 4.19 15.82
N VAL A 347 9.32 5.14 15.90
CA VAL A 347 9.03 6.57 15.97
C VAL A 347 9.59 7.20 14.70
N THR A 348 8.71 7.60 13.80
CA THR A 348 9.02 8.40 12.61
C THR A 348 8.22 9.70 12.71
N ASP A 349 7.33 9.99 11.76
CA ASP A 349 6.35 11.08 11.89
C ASP A 349 5.33 10.82 13.02
N SER A 350 5.08 9.53 13.28
CA SER A 350 4.17 9.06 14.32
C SER A 350 4.78 7.88 15.08
N ARG A 351 4.25 7.65 16.29
CA ARG A 351 4.67 6.57 17.18
C ARG A 351 3.73 5.37 17.00
N HIS A 352 4.26 4.26 16.49
CA HIS A 352 3.49 3.04 16.27
C HIS A 352 4.20 1.80 16.79
N HIS A 353 3.47 0.91 17.47
CA HIS A 353 3.95 -0.43 17.78
C HIS A 353 4.17 -1.19 16.47
N ILE A 354 5.40 -1.64 16.19
CA ILE A 354 5.78 -2.26 14.91
C ILE A 354 5.97 -3.77 15.04
N CYS A 355 6.53 -4.26 16.14
CA CYS A 355 6.70 -5.69 16.37
C CYS A 355 6.83 -6.05 17.86
N SER A 356 6.64 -7.33 18.17
CA SER A 356 6.87 -7.88 19.51
C SER A 356 7.70 -9.15 19.44
N PHE A 357 8.45 -9.41 20.51
CA PHE A 357 9.23 -10.63 20.74
C PHE A 357 8.91 -11.22 22.12
N ARG A 358 8.96 -12.54 22.22
CA ARG A 358 9.10 -13.24 23.49
C ARG A 358 10.60 -13.36 23.79
N LEU A 359 11.00 -13.04 25.00
CA LEU A 359 12.38 -13.18 25.44
C LEU A 359 12.42 -14.22 26.56
N GLU A 360 13.33 -15.19 26.46
CA GLU A 360 13.51 -16.24 27.45
C GLU A 360 14.90 -16.10 28.07
N CYS A 361 14.93 -15.92 29.39
CA CYS A 361 16.17 -15.78 30.13
C CYS A 361 16.29 -16.90 31.16
N ASP A 362 17.12 -17.89 30.87
CA ASP A 362 17.30 -19.04 31.76
C ASP A 362 18.22 -18.73 32.94
N GLN A 363 19.22 -17.87 32.74
CA GLN A 363 20.21 -17.51 33.75
C GLN A 363 20.56 -16.03 33.68
N VAL A 364 20.80 -15.44 34.84
CA VAL A 364 21.24 -14.06 35.03
C VAL A 364 22.48 -14.08 35.93
N PRO A 365 23.59 -13.40 35.56
CA PRO A 365 24.77 -13.28 36.41
C PRO A 365 24.42 -12.74 37.80
N GLU A 366 25.06 -13.27 38.85
CA GLU A 366 24.80 -12.88 40.24
C GLU A 366 25.02 -11.37 40.50
N ASP A 367 25.91 -10.77 39.73
CA ASP A 367 26.29 -9.36 39.79
C ASP A 367 25.54 -8.47 38.80
N THR A 368 24.46 -8.97 38.18
CA THR A 368 23.68 -8.18 37.21
C THR A 368 23.16 -6.89 37.82
N ARG A 369 23.51 -5.76 37.20
CA ARG A 369 23.14 -4.41 37.65
C ARG A 369 22.43 -3.64 36.55
N PRO A 370 21.57 -2.66 36.90
CA PRO A 370 21.03 -1.72 35.92
C PRO A 370 22.16 -0.94 35.23
N TYR A 371 21.90 -0.45 34.03
CA TYR A 371 22.76 0.51 33.34
C TYR A 371 22.87 1.82 34.15
N PRO A 372 23.95 2.61 33.99
CA PRO A 372 24.13 3.86 34.74
C PRO A 372 23.01 4.89 34.49
N SER A 373 22.57 5.02 33.23
CA SER A 373 21.46 5.87 32.83
C SER A 373 20.66 5.29 31.66
N ASN A 374 19.50 5.89 31.36
CA ASN A 374 18.64 5.56 30.23
C ASN A 374 18.13 6.85 29.57
N PRO A 375 18.99 7.58 28.84
CA PRO A 375 18.64 8.88 28.30
C PRO A 375 17.53 8.76 27.26
N ALA A 376 16.69 9.81 27.16
CA ALA A 376 15.52 9.82 26.29
C ALA A 376 15.86 9.65 24.81
N ILE A 377 16.99 10.21 24.35
CA ILE A 377 17.48 10.09 22.97
C ILE A 377 18.32 8.82 22.75
N GLY A 378 18.53 8.01 23.79
CA GLY A 378 19.42 6.85 23.77
C GLY A 378 20.91 7.22 23.83
N PHE A 379 21.75 6.20 23.71
CA PHE A 379 23.20 6.33 23.58
C PHE A 379 23.58 6.51 22.11
N GLY A 380 24.40 7.52 21.87
CA GLY A 380 24.78 8.04 20.56
C GLY A 380 24.65 9.55 20.55
N VAL A 381 24.99 10.15 19.41
CA VAL A 381 24.82 11.59 19.21
C VAL A 381 23.49 11.85 18.53
N GLY A 382 22.85 12.98 18.86
CA GLY A 382 21.82 13.56 18.01
C GLY A 382 22.34 13.84 16.58
N LYS A 383 21.48 14.31 15.68
CA LYS A 383 21.70 14.41 14.21
C LYS A 383 23.01 15.07 13.69
N ALA A 384 23.90 15.61 14.53
CA ALA A 384 24.94 16.57 14.15
C ALA A 384 26.42 16.14 14.28
N ALA A 385 26.79 14.91 14.68
CA ALA A 385 28.20 14.53 14.87
C ALA A 385 28.68 13.33 14.03
N GLU A 386 29.99 13.28 13.75
CA GLU A 386 30.68 12.26 12.93
C GLU A 386 30.83 10.89 13.66
N GLU A 387 30.92 10.88 15.00
CA GLU A 387 31.10 9.65 15.79
C GLU A 387 29.77 9.22 16.43
N LYS A 388 29.06 8.32 15.75
CA LYS A 388 27.62 8.06 16.02
C LYS A 388 27.32 6.84 16.88
N ASN A 389 28.29 5.96 17.13
CA ASN A 389 28.03 4.78 17.95
C ASN A 389 28.05 5.16 19.44
N GLY A 390 26.91 4.98 20.12
CA GLY A 390 26.75 5.32 21.53
C GLY A 390 27.47 4.41 22.52
N LEU A 391 28.06 3.31 22.05
CA LEU A 391 28.79 2.36 22.88
C LEU A 391 30.29 2.51 22.65
N VAL A 392 31.04 2.78 23.71
CA VAL A 392 32.48 2.99 23.67
C VAL A 392 33.17 2.02 24.61
N VAL A 393 34.06 1.22 24.05
CA VAL A 393 34.88 0.28 24.81
C VAL A 393 36.03 1.03 25.47
N VAL A 394 36.22 0.84 26.78
CA VAL A 394 37.29 1.48 27.54
C VAL A 394 37.95 0.54 28.56
N ASN A 395 39.19 0.86 28.92
CA ASN A 395 39.93 0.20 29.98
C ASN A 395 40.08 1.12 31.22
N PRO A 396 40.28 0.55 32.43
CA PRO A 396 40.57 1.35 33.63
C PRO A 396 41.81 2.23 33.43
N GLY A 397 41.72 3.50 33.81
CA GLY A 397 42.80 4.49 33.63
C GLY A 397 42.93 5.07 32.23
N GLU A 398 42.23 4.51 31.23
CA GLU A 398 42.21 5.03 29.87
C GLU A 398 41.50 6.39 29.80
N THR A 399 41.90 7.24 28.86
CA THR A 399 41.20 8.49 28.56
C THR A 399 40.47 8.38 27.23
N ALA A 400 39.15 8.29 27.28
CA ALA A 400 38.30 8.34 26.10
C ALA A 400 38.09 9.80 25.68
N LYS A 401 38.22 10.11 24.40
CA LYS A 401 38.04 11.46 23.86
C LYS A 401 36.89 11.47 22.87
N PHE A 402 36.02 12.46 22.99
CA PHE A 402 34.86 12.68 22.14
C PHE A 402 34.98 14.04 21.49
N HIS A 403 34.87 14.08 20.16
CA HIS A 403 35.06 15.30 19.39
C HIS A 403 33.78 15.70 18.64
N PHE A 404 33.40 16.97 18.75
CA PHE A 404 32.19 17.52 18.14
C PHE A 404 32.51 18.81 17.41
N LYS A 405 32.14 18.87 16.13
CA LYS A 405 32.11 20.12 15.37
C LYS A 405 30.83 20.89 15.72
N CYS A 406 30.99 22.16 16.03
CA CYS A 406 29.92 23.05 16.43
C CYS A 406 29.72 24.12 15.35
N THR A 407 28.46 24.45 15.05
CA THR A 407 28.13 25.53 14.10
C THR A 407 28.02 26.90 14.76
N GLU A 408 28.02 26.92 16.09
CA GLU A 408 27.88 28.10 16.93
C GLU A 408 28.50 27.83 18.31
N GLU A 409 28.82 28.88 19.05
CA GLU A 409 29.37 28.75 20.39
C GLU A 409 28.30 28.21 21.37
N LEU A 410 28.63 27.14 22.10
CA LEU A 410 27.68 26.45 22.98
C LEU A 410 27.99 26.68 24.47
N ASP A 411 26.94 26.71 25.30
CA ASP A 411 27.00 26.53 26.75
C ASP A 411 26.77 25.05 27.07
N LEU A 412 27.85 24.35 27.42
CA LEU A 412 27.94 22.90 27.54
C LEU A 412 28.10 22.41 28.98
N GLU A 413 27.58 21.23 29.24
CA GLU A 413 27.74 20.49 30.49
C GLU A 413 27.89 19.00 30.16
N ALA A 414 28.99 18.40 30.62
CA ALA A 414 29.30 16.99 30.41
C ALA A 414 29.39 16.30 31.77
N ASN A 415 28.50 15.33 32.01
CA ASN A 415 28.38 14.65 33.30
C ASN A 415 28.73 13.17 33.13
N LEU A 416 29.67 12.67 33.94
CA LEU A 416 29.96 11.25 34.02
C LEU A 416 29.13 10.62 35.13
N LEU A 417 28.30 9.64 34.76
CA LEU A 417 27.35 8.99 35.64
C LEU A 417 27.80 7.55 35.92
N HIS A 418 27.61 7.14 37.16
CA HIS A 418 27.82 5.77 37.63
C HIS A 418 26.64 5.36 38.52
N ARG A 419 26.35 4.06 38.56
CA ARG A 419 25.23 3.49 39.33
C ARG A 419 25.28 3.78 40.84
N GLU A 420 26.48 3.87 41.42
CA GLU A 420 26.71 3.92 42.87
C GLU A 420 27.51 5.13 43.33
N GLN A 421 28.13 5.88 42.39
CA GLN A 421 28.96 7.03 42.71
C GLN A 421 28.22 8.30 42.29
N ALA A 422 28.30 9.35 43.10
CA ALA A 422 27.67 10.62 42.76
C ALA A 422 28.41 11.27 41.59
N ALA A 423 27.67 11.93 40.69
CA ALA A 423 28.27 12.65 39.56
C ALA A 423 29.27 13.73 40.01
N SER A 424 29.09 14.31 41.20
CA SER A 424 30.02 15.26 41.81
C SER A 424 31.41 14.68 42.05
N ASP A 425 31.47 13.40 42.43
CA ASP A 425 32.73 12.72 42.75
C ASP A 425 33.51 12.40 41.47
N LEU A 426 32.79 12.26 40.35
CA LEU A 426 33.31 11.98 39.03
C LEU A 426 33.57 13.25 38.19
N ALA A 427 33.27 14.45 38.71
CA ALA A 427 33.43 15.69 37.95
C ALA A 427 34.89 15.92 37.53
N SER A 428 35.86 15.52 38.36
CA SER A 428 37.29 15.63 38.05
C SER A 428 37.77 14.69 36.94
N ASN A 429 36.96 13.68 36.58
CA ASN A 429 37.25 12.71 35.53
C ASN A 429 36.86 13.22 34.14
N VAL A 430 36.14 14.33 34.04
CA VAL A 430 35.69 14.92 32.79
C VAL A 430 36.39 16.25 32.58
N ASN A 431 37.10 16.38 31.46
CA ASN A 431 37.67 17.63 31.01
C ASN A 431 36.99 18.05 29.70
N VAL A 432 36.56 19.31 29.62
CA VAL A 432 35.90 19.88 28.44
C VAL A 432 36.78 21.00 27.91
N GLU A 433 37.27 20.83 26.69
CA GLU A 433 38.03 21.82 25.95
C GLU A 433 37.16 22.32 24.78
N GLN A 434 36.89 23.62 24.73
CA GLN A 434 36.03 24.22 23.72
C GLN A 434 36.75 25.38 23.04
N THR A 435 36.67 25.39 21.71
CA THR A 435 37.04 26.50 20.82
C THR A 435 35.78 26.99 20.09
N ASP A 436 35.91 27.99 19.22
CA ASP A 436 34.76 28.56 18.50
C ASP A 436 34.03 27.53 17.63
N ASP A 437 34.77 26.61 17.00
CA ASP A 437 34.23 25.62 16.04
C ASP A 437 34.28 24.16 16.54
N ASP A 438 35.10 23.86 17.56
CA ASP A 438 35.34 22.47 18.02
C ASP A 438 35.21 22.32 19.53
N VAL A 439 34.56 21.22 19.95
CA VAL A 439 34.45 20.79 21.34
C VAL A 439 35.10 19.41 21.49
N THR A 440 35.99 19.28 22.47
CA THR A 440 36.61 18.01 22.86
C THR A 440 36.28 17.70 24.32
N ILE A 441 35.63 16.56 24.56
CA ILE A 441 35.35 16.05 25.90
C ILE A 441 36.27 14.87 26.15
N ALA A 442 37.14 14.95 27.16
CA ALA A 442 38.02 13.88 27.57
C ALA A 442 37.55 13.29 28.91
N VAL A 443 37.30 11.97 28.93
CA VAL A 443 36.87 11.24 30.11
C VAL A 443 37.99 10.30 30.56
N LYS A 444 38.62 10.59 31.71
CA LYS A 444 39.59 9.69 32.35
C LYS A 444 38.85 8.64 33.18
N VAL A 445 38.84 7.39 32.72
CA VAL A 445 38.18 6.28 33.41
C VAL A 445 38.87 6.00 34.75
N PRO A 446 38.14 5.90 35.87
CA PRO A 446 38.73 5.64 37.18
C PRO A 446 39.61 4.38 37.22
N GLU A 447 40.86 4.50 37.69
CA GLU A 447 41.87 3.42 37.68
C GLU A 447 41.48 2.21 38.55
N HIS A 448 40.64 2.41 39.57
CA HIS A 448 40.19 1.34 40.47
C HIS A 448 38.92 0.62 40.00
N ALA A 449 38.37 0.98 38.83
CA ALA A 449 37.19 0.32 38.29
C ALA A 449 37.56 -1.09 37.79
N ARG A 450 37.19 -2.13 38.54
CA ARG A 450 37.43 -3.53 38.11
C ARG A 450 36.64 -3.91 36.84
N ASP A 451 35.48 -3.30 36.66
CA ASP A 451 34.63 -3.41 35.47
C ASP A 451 33.99 -2.04 35.20
N PRO A 452 34.64 -1.18 34.39
CA PRO A 452 34.13 0.17 34.15
C PRO A 452 32.83 0.11 33.36
N GLU A 453 31.76 0.64 33.96
CA GLU A 453 30.47 0.87 33.30
C GLU A 453 29.95 2.26 33.71
N TYR A 454 30.11 3.23 32.81
CA TYR A 454 29.79 4.64 33.05
C TYR A 454 28.98 5.21 31.89
N ALA A 455 28.13 6.19 32.15
CA ALA A 455 27.45 6.95 31.11
C ALA A 455 27.97 8.39 31.08
N LEU A 456 28.46 8.83 29.92
CA LEU A 456 28.72 10.24 29.66
C LEU A 456 27.44 10.87 29.10
N GLU A 457 26.87 11.86 29.78
CA GLU A 457 25.74 12.65 29.28
C GLU A 457 26.19 14.07 28.94
N VAL A 458 25.95 14.49 27.71
CA VAL A 458 26.32 15.82 27.20
C VAL A 458 25.05 16.64 27.01
N ASN A 459 24.97 17.74 27.73
CA ASN A 459 23.88 18.70 27.66
C ASN A 459 24.40 20.02 27.10
N ALA A 460 23.69 20.61 26.14
CA ALA A 460 24.12 21.83 25.46
C ALA A 460 22.96 22.79 25.21
N LYS A 461 23.29 24.07 25.04
CA LYS A 461 22.44 25.07 24.40
C LYS A 461 23.31 26.13 23.70
N PRO A 462 22.79 26.88 22.71
CA PRO A 462 23.49 28.04 22.17
C PRO A 462 23.85 29.04 23.26
N LYS A 463 25.07 29.60 23.20
CA LYS A 463 25.53 30.58 24.19
C LYS A 463 24.62 31.81 24.17
N GLY A 464 24.17 32.23 25.36
CA GLY A 464 23.22 33.33 25.51
C GLY A 464 21.74 32.95 25.29
N ALA A 465 21.44 31.73 24.86
CA ALA A 465 20.05 31.26 24.77
C ALA A 465 19.40 31.13 26.16
N LYS A 466 18.14 31.58 26.23
CA LYS A 466 17.29 31.41 27.41
C LYS A 466 16.77 29.98 27.51
N GLY A 467 16.72 29.44 28.73
CA GLY A 467 16.22 28.10 29.01
C GLY A 467 17.32 27.12 29.46
N PRO A 468 16.91 25.90 29.85
CA PRO A 468 17.83 24.84 30.29
C PRO A 468 18.62 24.26 29.12
N ARG A 469 19.78 23.67 29.42
CA ARG A 469 20.52 22.84 28.46
C ARG A 469 19.67 21.63 28.06
N LYS A 470 19.78 21.19 26.81
CA LYS A 470 19.13 19.98 26.30
C LYS A 470 20.15 18.87 26.18
N ASN A 471 19.74 17.63 26.41
CA ASN A 471 20.57 16.46 26.16
C ASN A 471 20.79 16.30 24.65
N VAL A 472 22.06 16.29 24.22
CA VAL A 472 22.45 16.29 22.79
C VAL A 472 23.26 15.06 22.38
N ALA A 473 23.97 14.43 23.32
CA ALA A 473 24.72 13.20 23.09
C ALA A 473 24.87 12.41 24.39
N ASN A 474 24.91 11.08 24.27
CA ASN A 474 25.21 10.21 25.40
C ASN A 474 26.11 9.06 24.96
N TYR A 475 27.02 8.61 25.82
CA TYR A 475 27.89 7.46 25.53
C TYR A 475 27.95 6.52 26.72
N LEU A 476 27.76 5.23 26.46
CA LEU A 476 27.99 4.18 27.43
C LEU A 476 29.42 3.70 27.28
N LEU A 477 30.22 3.94 28.31
CA LEU A 477 31.60 3.50 28.45
C LEU A 477 31.59 2.14 29.15
N SER A 478 31.92 1.07 28.44
CA SER A 478 31.93 -0.30 28.99
C SER A 478 33.26 -1.00 28.76
N SER A 479 33.57 -2.01 29.57
CA SER A 479 34.78 -2.82 29.37
C SER A 479 34.68 -3.68 28.10
N GLY A 480 35.78 -3.83 27.37
CA GLY A 480 35.83 -4.56 26.09
C GLY A 480 35.59 -6.07 26.16
N ARG A 481 35.10 -6.58 27.29
CA ARG A 481 34.61 -7.97 27.42
C ARG A 481 33.23 -8.16 26.77
N GLU A 482 32.66 -7.11 26.20
CA GLU A 482 31.34 -7.09 25.54
C GLU A 482 31.40 -7.39 24.03
N GLU A 483 32.21 -8.36 23.58
CA GLU A 483 31.99 -8.91 22.25
C GLU A 483 30.73 -9.80 22.26
N PRO A 484 29.85 -9.69 21.24
CA PRO A 484 28.94 -10.76 20.95
C PRO A 484 29.78 -11.91 20.39
N GLU A 485 30.08 -12.91 21.21
CA GLU A 485 30.23 -14.27 20.69
C GLU A 485 28.86 -14.68 20.13
N GLY A 486 28.55 -14.17 18.95
CA GLY A 486 27.59 -14.78 18.08
C GLY A 486 28.15 -16.16 17.77
N ASN A 487 27.46 -17.19 18.25
CA ASN A 487 27.34 -18.43 17.50
C ASN A 487 26.71 -18.09 16.14
N ASP A 488 27.53 -17.54 15.25
CA ASP A 488 27.36 -17.64 13.83
C ASP A 488 28.02 -18.97 13.43
N GLU A 489 27.34 -20.08 13.77
CA GLU A 489 27.56 -21.35 13.09
C GLU A 489 27.06 -21.21 11.64
N CYS A 490 27.75 -20.38 10.87
CA CYS A 490 27.83 -20.39 9.41
C CYS A 490 28.99 -19.52 8.91
N SER A 491 30.15 -19.62 9.59
CA SER A 491 31.43 -19.19 9.02
C SER A 491 31.84 -20.19 7.93
N GLY A 492 31.63 -19.79 6.69
CA GLY A 492 31.96 -20.61 5.52
C GLY A 492 32.30 -19.81 4.28
N TYR A 493 32.96 -18.64 4.36
CA TYR A 493 33.65 -18.06 3.21
C TYR A 493 34.90 -17.27 3.62
N LYS A 494 36.03 -17.67 3.05
CA LYS A 494 37.34 -17.03 3.18
C LYS A 494 37.32 -15.61 2.58
N ARG A 495 38.09 -14.73 3.23
CA ARG A 495 38.48 -13.39 2.75
C ARG A 495 39.31 -13.50 1.47
N GLU A 496 39.00 -12.67 0.47
CA GLU A 496 39.96 -12.22 -0.54
C GLU A 496 39.97 -10.68 -0.57
N ASP A 497 40.99 -10.12 0.07
CA ASP A 497 41.29 -8.69 0.11
C ASP A 497 42.03 -8.27 -1.18
N SER A 498 41.31 -7.68 -2.14
CA SER A 498 41.92 -6.94 -3.26
C SER A 498 40.99 -5.96 -4.00
N HIS A 499 39.74 -5.77 -3.56
CA HIS A 499 38.72 -5.01 -4.31
C HIS A 499 38.62 -3.50 -4.00
N GLY A 500 39.41 -2.97 -3.06
CA GLY A 500 39.28 -1.57 -2.59
C GLY A 500 39.67 -0.49 -3.62
N LYS A 501 40.65 -0.74 -4.50
CA LYS A 501 41.12 0.27 -5.47
C LYS A 501 40.32 0.32 -6.78
N HIS A 502 39.74 -0.80 -7.21
CA HIS A 502 38.92 -0.86 -8.44
C HIS A 502 37.51 -0.28 -8.26
N ARG A 503 37.00 -0.26 -7.02
CA ARG A 503 35.63 0.21 -6.72
C ARG A 503 35.49 1.73 -6.89
N ASN A 504 36.49 2.51 -6.50
CA ASN A 504 36.48 3.98 -6.64
C ASN A 504 36.49 4.46 -8.10
N HIS A 505 37.21 3.77 -9.00
CA HIS A 505 37.27 4.15 -10.42
C HIS A 505 35.95 3.86 -11.16
N LYS A 506 35.21 2.83 -10.71
CA LYS A 506 33.91 2.44 -11.27
C LYS A 506 32.80 3.39 -10.83
N LEU A 507 32.83 3.84 -9.57
CA LEU A 507 31.87 4.81 -9.02
C LEU A 507 31.94 6.16 -9.77
N MET A 508 33.15 6.70 -10.01
CA MET A 508 33.34 7.93 -10.81
C MET A 508 32.89 7.80 -12.28
N SER A 509 32.91 6.59 -12.86
CA SER A 509 32.48 6.37 -14.24
C SER A 509 30.96 6.39 -14.43
N ILE A 510 30.21 6.00 -13.38
CA ILE A 510 28.75 5.90 -13.39
C ILE A 510 28.12 7.29 -13.22
N ASP A 511 28.65 8.13 -12.31
CA ASP A 511 28.23 9.53 -12.16
C ASP A 511 28.45 10.33 -13.45
N LYS A 512 29.65 10.20 -14.05
CA LYS A 512 29.95 10.84 -15.35
C LYS A 512 29.01 10.35 -16.47
N GLY A 513 28.68 9.05 -16.46
CA GLY A 513 27.75 8.46 -17.42
C GLY A 513 26.32 8.98 -17.30
N LEU A 514 25.83 9.23 -16.08
CA LEU A 514 24.51 9.81 -15.82
C LEU A 514 24.43 11.27 -16.30
N VAL A 515 25.47 12.07 -16.02
CA VAL A 515 25.55 13.46 -16.46
C VAL A 515 25.65 13.56 -17.99
N ASP A 516 26.43 12.70 -18.63
CA ASP A 516 26.56 12.67 -20.09
C ASP A 516 25.27 12.19 -20.77
N ALA A 517 24.56 11.21 -20.19
CA ALA A 517 23.26 10.78 -20.68
C ALA A 517 22.19 11.87 -20.54
N ALA A 518 22.21 12.65 -19.45
CA ALA A 518 21.27 13.77 -19.26
C ALA A 518 21.49 14.94 -20.24
N ARG A 519 22.66 15.01 -20.90
CA ARG A 519 22.96 15.99 -21.95
C ARG A 519 22.53 15.53 -23.35
N GLN A 520 22.17 14.26 -23.51
CA GLN A 520 21.74 13.68 -24.77
C GLN A 520 20.21 13.52 -24.74
N ASP A 521 19.51 13.93 -25.79
CA ASP A 521 18.03 13.85 -25.87
C ASP A 521 17.53 12.41 -26.17
N ASP A 522 18.12 11.43 -25.49
CA ASP A 522 17.86 10.00 -25.68
C ASP A 522 17.25 9.39 -24.41
N ILE A 523 15.97 9.03 -24.51
CA ILE A 523 15.16 8.51 -23.40
C ILE A 523 15.69 7.16 -22.92
N GLU A 524 15.99 6.21 -23.83
CA GLU A 524 16.41 4.85 -23.46
C GLU A 524 17.77 4.86 -22.76
N ARG A 525 18.69 5.69 -23.27
CA ARG A 525 20.02 5.84 -22.68
C ARG A 525 19.97 6.49 -21.30
N LEU A 526 19.10 7.47 -21.11
CA LEU A 526 18.91 8.16 -19.84
C LEU A 526 18.23 7.26 -18.80
N GLU A 527 17.24 6.46 -19.21
CA GLU A 527 16.62 5.45 -18.33
C GLU A 527 17.62 4.39 -17.89
N LYS A 528 18.44 3.88 -18.81
CA LYS A 528 19.49 2.92 -18.48
C LYS A 528 20.51 3.52 -17.52
N ALA A 529 20.90 4.77 -17.72
CA ALA A 529 21.84 5.46 -16.83
C ALA A 529 21.25 5.65 -15.42
N ILE A 530 19.97 6.01 -15.29
CA ILE A 530 19.27 6.09 -14.00
C ILE A 530 19.19 4.71 -13.34
N GLN A 531 18.87 3.67 -14.11
CA GLN A 531 18.79 2.30 -13.59
C GLN A 531 20.15 1.77 -13.13
N ASP A 532 21.22 2.04 -13.88
CA ASP A 532 22.59 1.66 -13.53
C ASP A 532 23.07 2.43 -12.29
N PHE A 533 22.70 3.70 -12.16
CA PHE A 533 22.94 4.51 -10.96
C PHE A 533 22.20 3.97 -9.72
N GLU A 534 20.92 3.58 -9.86
CA GLU A 534 20.13 2.98 -8.79
C GLU A 534 20.65 1.61 -8.36
N LYS A 535 21.05 0.77 -9.33
CA LYS A 535 21.69 -0.54 -9.07
C LYS A 535 23.04 -0.38 -8.36
N ALA A 536 23.77 0.70 -8.64
CA ALA A 536 25.05 1.00 -8.01
C ALA A 536 24.92 1.46 -6.55
N LYS A 537 23.70 1.78 -6.07
CA LYS A 537 23.43 2.31 -4.72
C LYS A 537 24.32 3.52 -4.37
N LEU A 538 24.54 4.39 -5.36
CA LEU A 538 25.32 5.63 -5.20
C LEU A 538 24.51 6.68 -4.43
N PRO A 539 25.14 7.48 -3.55
CA PRO A 539 24.48 8.60 -2.88
C PRO A 539 24.12 9.69 -3.90
N ASP A 540 22.84 10.07 -3.94
CA ASP A 540 22.33 11.09 -4.86
C ASP A 540 22.60 12.50 -4.31
N LEU A 541 23.62 13.18 -4.86
CA LEU A 541 23.96 14.58 -4.55
C LEU A 541 23.08 15.59 -5.33
N GLY A 542 21.92 15.15 -5.84
CA GLY A 542 20.99 15.95 -6.65
C GLY A 542 21.15 15.77 -8.16
N GLU A 543 22.00 14.85 -8.61
CA GLU A 543 22.18 14.53 -10.03
C GLU A 543 21.06 13.63 -10.56
N LYS A 544 20.55 12.70 -9.74
CA LYS A 544 19.39 11.87 -10.10
C LYS A 544 18.13 12.73 -10.23
N ALA A 545 17.96 13.73 -9.37
CA ALA A 545 16.84 14.67 -9.48
C ALA A 545 16.88 15.46 -10.80
N LYS A 546 18.06 15.91 -11.24
CA LYS A 546 18.25 16.58 -12.54
C LYS A 546 17.99 15.63 -13.72
N ALA A 547 18.50 14.39 -13.64
CA ALA A 547 18.28 13.38 -14.67
C ALA A 547 16.79 12.99 -14.79
N ARG A 548 16.08 12.81 -13.66
CA ARG A 548 14.63 12.57 -13.63
C ARG A 548 13.85 13.75 -14.21
N ASN A 549 14.18 14.99 -13.85
CA ASN A 549 13.50 16.16 -14.41
C ASN A 549 13.72 16.26 -15.94
N ARG A 550 14.94 15.97 -16.43
CA ARG A 550 15.20 15.93 -17.86
C ARG A 550 14.40 14.82 -18.57
N LEU A 551 14.34 13.64 -17.97
CA LEU A 551 13.57 12.51 -18.48
C LEU A 551 12.07 12.84 -18.58
N TYR A 552 11.51 13.51 -17.55
CA TYR A 552 10.14 14.02 -17.56
C TYR A 552 9.90 14.97 -18.75
N GLN A 553 10.79 15.94 -18.98
CA GLN A 553 10.66 16.89 -20.10
C GLN A 553 10.67 16.21 -21.47
N LEU A 554 11.50 15.17 -21.64
CA LEU A 554 11.58 14.42 -22.90
C LEU A 554 10.29 13.63 -23.17
N HIS A 555 9.76 12.94 -22.17
CA HIS A 555 8.48 12.24 -22.30
C HIS A 555 7.30 13.19 -22.52
N GLU A 556 7.27 14.34 -21.83
CA GLU A 556 6.24 15.36 -22.03
C GLU A 556 6.28 15.90 -23.47
N ALA A 557 7.48 16.17 -24.02
CA ALA A 557 7.64 16.62 -25.40
C ALA A 557 7.20 15.54 -26.41
N ALA A 558 7.56 14.27 -26.17
CA ALA A 558 7.15 13.14 -26.99
C ALA A 558 5.62 12.97 -26.99
N LEU A 559 4.97 13.08 -25.82
CA LEU A 559 3.51 13.01 -25.68
C LEU A 559 2.83 14.15 -26.46
N ARG A 560 3.32 15.39 -26.33
CA ARG A 560 2.80 16.54 -27.10
C ARG A 560 2.94 16.34 -28.61
N GLN A 561 4.05 15.74 -29.07
CA GLN A 561 4.24 15.44 -30.48
C GLN A 561 3.31 14.31 -30.95
N ALA A 562 3.10 13.27 -30.12
CA ALA A 562 2.18 12.18 -30.41
C ALA A 562 0.73 12.67 -30.51
N ILE A 563 0.30 13.55 -29.59
CA ILE A 563 -1.01 14.22 -29.64
C ILE A 563 -1.19 14.96 -30.96
N LYS A 564 -0.21 15.78 -31.36
CA LYS A 564 -0.24 16.52 -32.63
C LYS A 564 -0.31 15.61 -33.86
N SER A 565 0.37 14.46 -33.81
CA SER A 565 0.36 13.50 -34.92
C SER A 565 -0.97 12.75 -35.07
N ARG A 566 -1.86 12.78 -34.06
CA ARG A 566 -3.17 12.10 -34.02
C ARG A 566 -3.14 10.64 -34.51
N SER A 567 -2.01 9.95 -34.31
CA SER A 567 -1.85 8.53 -34.61
C SER A 567 -2.08 7.70 -33.35
N ALA A 568 -3.06 6.79 -33.39
CA ALA A 568 -3.35 5.93 -32.24
C ALA A 568 -2.17 5.01 -31.89
N ASP A 569 -1.45 4.51 -32.89
CA ASP A 569 -0.32 3.59 -32.67
C ASP A 569 0.89 4.33 -32.08
N ARG A 570 1.14 5.57 -32.52
CA ARG A 570 2.19 6.42 -31.95
C ARG A 570 1.84 6.88 -30.52
N LEU A 571 0.57 7.20 -30.27
CA LEU A 571 0.10 7.50 -28.91
C LEU A 571 0.24 6.27 -28.00
N ASP A 572 -0.10 5.08 -28.48
CA ASP A 572 0.09 3.83 -27.73
C ASP A 572 1.55 3.54 -27.42
N GLU A 573 2.45 3.80 -28.37
CA GLU A 573 3.90 3.68 -28.17
C GLU A 573 4.40 4.63 -27.10
N VAL A 574 4.14 5.93 -27.26
CA VAL A 574 4.67 6.96 -26.37
C VAL A 574 4.05 6.89 -24.96
N ILE A 575 2.75 6.58 -24.86
CA ILE A 575 2.09 6.34 -23.57
C ILE A 575 2.71 5.13 -22.86
N ARG A 576 2.96 4.03 -23.58
CA ARG A 576 3.58 2.84 -23.00
C ARG A 576 5.01 3.12 -22.53
N GLN A 577 5.81 3.81 -23.33
CA GLN A 577 7.16 4.24 -22.94
C GLN A 577 7.11 5.15 -21.70
N ALA A 578 6.19 6.11 -21.64
CA ALA A 578 6.01 6.98 -20.48
C ALA A 578 5.58 6.23 -19.21
N LEU A 579 4.73 5.20 -19.32
CA LEU A 579 4.27 4.38 -18.19
C LEU A 579 5.33 3.40 -17.68
N GLN A 580 6.26 2.98 -18.54
CA GLN A 580 7.39 2.11 -18.16
C GLN A 580 8.58 2.91 -17.60
N SER A 581 8.50 4.24 -17.66
CA SER A 581 9.58 5.12 -17.26
C SER A 581 9.71 5.31 -15.75
N HIS A 582 10.91 5.64 -15.28
CA HIS A 582 11.18 5.99 -13.88
C HIS A 582 10.44 7.26 -13.43
N VAL A 583 9.92 8.06 -14.38
CA VAL A 583 9.11 9.27 -14.14
C VAL A 583 7.62 9.08 -14.41
N ALA A 584 7.16 7.82 -14.55
CA ALA A 584 5.76 7.51 -14.81
C ALA A 584 4.82 8.14 -13.78
N PHE A 585 5.22 8.17 -12.51
CA PHE A 585 4.45 8.77 -11.42
C PHE A 585 4.18 10.27 -11.64
N GLU A 586 5.21 11.04 -12.03
CA GLU A 586 5.06 12.47 -12.28
C GLU A 586 4.26 12.74 -13.58
N LEU A 587 4.41 11.90 -14.60
CA LEU A 587 3.72 12.04 -15.89
C LEU A 587 2.24 11.65 -15.83
N TYR A 588 1.88 10.63 -15.05
CA TYR A 588 0.52 10.07 -15.00
C TYR A 588 -0.53 11.11 -14.54
N GLY A 589 -0.13 12.04 -13.66
CA GLY A 589 -0.99 13.12 -13.18
C GLY A 589 -1.05 14.36 -14.09
N SER A 590 -0.18 14.44 -15.10
CA SER A 590 -0.04 15.63 -15.95
C SER A 590 -1.25 15.82 -16.89
N ASP A 591 -1.57 17.08 -17.19
CA ASP A 591 -2.64 17.42 -18.14
C ASP A 591 -2.34 16.89 -19.55
N VAL A 592 -1.06 16.82 -19.92
CA VAL A 592 -0.59 16.30 -21.21
C VAL A 592 -0.85 14.79 -21.34
N MET A 593 -0.66 14.01 -20.27
CA MET A 593 -0.94 12.57 -20.28
C MET A 593 -2.44 12.31 -20.41
N LYS A 594 -3.27 13.05 -19.66
CA LYS A 594 -4.74 12.97 -19.78
C LYS A 594 -5.21 13.30 -21.20
N GLU A 595 -4.67 14.37 -21.80
CA GLU A 595 -4.97 14.75 -23.18
C GLU A 595 -4.55 13.64 -24.17
N ALA A 596 -3.36 13.05 -24.00
CA ALA A 596 -2.87 11.96 -24.84
C ALA A 596 -3.80 10.73 -24.77
N GLU A 597 -4.25 10.36 -23.57
CA GLU A 597 -5.17 9.24 -23.37
C GLU A 597 -6.56 9.50 -23.94
N ASP A 598 -7.08 10.71 -23.79
CA ASP A 598 -8.38 11.09 -24.36
C ASP A 598 -8.34 11.09 -25.89
N VAL A 599 -7.28 11.65 -26.50
CA VAL A 599 -7.08 11.61 -27.95
C VAL A 599 -6.92 10.17 -28.43
N ARG A 600 -6.16 9.33 -27.73
CA ARG A 600 -6.04 7.89 -28.02
C ARG A 600 -7.42 7.21 -27.98
N ARG A 601 -8.20 7.45 -26.92
CA ARG A 601 -9.54 6.87 -26.73
C ARG A 601 -10.47 7.26 -27.87
N GLN A 602 -10.47 8.54 -28.26
CA GLN A 602 -11.23 9.04 -29.39
C GLN A 602 -10.84 8.35 -30.71
N LEU A 603 -9.54 8.23 -31.00
CA LEU A 603 -9.05 7.61 -32.22
C LEU A 603 -9.37 6.10 -32.29
N ARG A 604 -9.25 5.37 -31.16
CA ARG A 604 -9.64 3.96 -31.09
C ARG A 604 -11.14 3.78 -31.30
N ARG A 605 -11.96 4.65 -30.71
CA ARG A 605 -13.41 4.65 -30.92
C ARG A 605 -13.77 4.91 -32.39
N LEU A 606 -13.07 5.83 -33.06
CA LEU A 606 -13.25 6.08 -34.49
C LEU A 606 -12.84 4.86 -35.34
N ARG A 607 -11.71 4.19 -35.02
CA ARG A 607 -11.31 2.92 -35.67
C ARG A 607 -12.36 1.82 -35.48
N LEU A 608 -12.96 1.71 -34.29
CA LEU A 608 -14.02 0.74 -34.02
C LEU A 608 -15.27 1.01 -34.87
N TYR A 609 -15.71 2.27 -34.97
CA TYR A 609 -16.84 2.62 -35.83
C TYR A 609 -16.53 2.37 -37.31
N MET A 610 -15.32 2.68 -37.76
CA MET A 610 -14.87 2.36 -39.12
C MET A 610 -14.95 0.84 -39.38
N HIS A 611 -14.44 0.01 -38.46
CA HIS A 611 -14.52 -1.45 -38.59
C HIS A 611 -15.98 -1.95 -38.68
N LYS A 612 -16.88 -1.44 -37.81
CA LYS A 612 -18.31 -1.78 -37.86
C LYS A 612 -18.96 -1.40 -39.19
N VAL A 613 -18.63 -0.23 -39.75
CA VAL A 613 -19.13 0.21 -41.06
C VAL A 613 -18.60 -0.68 -42.19
N LEU A 614 -17.36 -1.14 -42.10
CA LEU A 614 -16.74 -2.04 -43.09
C LEU A 614 -17.24 -3.49 -43.02
N GLN A 615 -17.85 -3.88 -41.89
CA GLN A 615 -18.47 -5.19 -41.67
C GLN A 615 -19.99 -5.19 -41.90
N LEU A 616 -20.58 -4.06 -42.28
CA LEU A 616 -22.01 -4.01 -42.63
C LEU A 616 -22.30 -5.03 -43.73
N GLU A 617 -23.42 -5.74 -43.59
CA GLU A 617 -23.84 -6.70 -44.60
C GLU A 617 -24.06 -5.98 -45.94
N PRO A 618 -23.64 -6.58 -47.07
CA PRO A 618 -23.86 -6.00 -48.39
C PRO A 618 -25.34 -5.68 -48.67
N MET A 619 -26.26 -6.43 -48.06
CA MET A 619 -27.71 -6.20 -48.11
C MET A 619 -28.12 -4.89 -47.43
N THR A 620 -27.54 -4.54 -46.28
CA THR A 620 -27.80 -3.28 -45.56
C THR A 620 -27.30 -2.06 -46.35
N VAL A 621 -26.12 -2.19 -46.97
CA VAL A 621 -25.59 -1.14 -47.86
C VAL A 621 -26.47 -1.01 -49.12
N SER A 622 -27.01 -2.13 -49.61
CA SER A 622 -27.93 -2.18 -50.75
C SER A 622 -29.31 -1.58 -50.45
N GLU A 623 -29.79 -1.70 -49.22
CA GLU A 623 -31.02 -1.07 -48.75
C GLU A 623 -30.93 0.46 -48.79
N ILE A 624 -29.78 1.03 -48.42
CA ILE A 624 -29.53 2.48 -48.50
C ILE A 624 -29.61 2.95 -49.97
N TYR A 625 -29.26 2.11 -50.95
CA TYR A 625 -29.37 2.43 -52.38
C TYR A 625 -30.81 2.48 -52.92
N SER A 626 -31.74 1.76 -52.27
CA SER A 626 -33.13 1.63 -52.74
C SER A 626 -34.05 2.75 -52.23
N TYR A 627 -33.57 3.58 -51.30
CA TYR A 627 -34.34 4.68 -50.74
C TYR A 627 -34.62 5.76 -51.78
N HIS A 628 -35.88 5.89 -52.21
CA HIS A 628 -36.32 7.00 -53.07
C HIS A 628 -36.54 8.29 -52.27
N ARG A 629 -36.90 8.17 -50.99
CA ARG A 629 -37.01 9.25 -50.01
C ARG A 629 -36.37 8.80 -48.69
N PRO A 630 -35.09 9.11 -48.44
CA PRO A 630 -34.43 8.72 -47.20
C PRO A 630 -35.05 9.46 -46.02
N ARG A 631 -35.01 8.84 -44.83
CA ARG A 631 -35.33 9.57 -43.59
C ARG A 631 -34.39 10.78 -43.45
N PRO A 632 -34.85 11.91 -42.87
CA PRO A 632 -34.04 13.13 -42.73
C PRO A 632 -32.65 12.86 -42.11
N LEU A 633 -32.59 11.98 -41.12
CA LEU A 633 -31.34 11.57 -40.48
C LEU A 633 -30.35 10.91 -41.46
N VAL A 634 -30.83 10.00 -42.31
CA VAL A 634 -30.00 9.30 -43.31
C VAL A 634 -29.50 10.30 -44.35
N HIS A 635 -30.37 11.22 -44.79
CA HIS A 635 -29.98 12.28 -45.71
C HIS A 635 -28.87 13.17 -45.15
N GLU A 636 -29.03 13.68 -43.92
CA GLU A 636 -28.06 14.57 -43.28
C GLU A 636 -26.72 13.88 -42.99
N VAL A 637 -26.74 12.62 -42.50
CA VAL A 637 -25.52 11.85 -42.24
C VAL A 637 -24.76 11.56 -43.53
N MET A 638 -25.44 11.14 -44.60
CA MET A 638 -24.80 10.85 -45.87
C MET A 638 -24.28 12.13 -46.54
N LYS A 639 -25.03 13.22 -46.46
CA LYS A 639 -24.61 14.55 -46.91
C LYS A 639 -23.34 15.00 -46.18
N ALA A 640 -23.31 14.93 -44.84
CA ALA A 640 -22.13 15.27 -44.05
C ALA A 640 -20.92 14.40 -44.43
N THR A 641 -21.13 13.09 -44.62
CA THR A 641 -20.07 12.14 -45.00
C THR A 641 -19.40 12.51 -46.33
N PHE A 642 -20.19 12.79 -47.38
CA PHE A 642 -19.63 13.20 -48.67
C PHE A 642 -19.10 14.63 -48.68
N LEU A 643 -19.61 15.52 -47.82
CA LEU A 643 -19.06 16.86 -47.62
C LEU A 643 -17.67 16.82 -46.99
N CYS A 644 -17.38 15.84 -46.12
CA CYS A 644 -16.04 15.63 -45.55
C CYS A 644 -15.03 15.12 -46.59
N TRP A 645 -15.49 14.42 -47.64
CA TRP A 645 -14.60 13.85 -48.66
C TRP A 645 -14.33 14.77 -49.86
N ALA A 646 -15.23 15.69 -50.18
CA ALA A 646 -15.16 16.43 -51.43
C ALA A 646 -14.62 17.86 -51.21
N ARG A 647 -13.31 18.05 -51.47
CA ARG A 647 -12.46 19.24 -51.25
C ARG A 647 -12.89 20.57 -51.93
N ARG A 648 -14.09 20.69 -52.53
CA ARG A 648 -14.59 21.98 -53.12
C ARG A 648 -16.11 22.13 -52.99
N SER A 649 -16.58 23.28 -52.51
CA SER A 649 -18.03 23.60 -52.39
C SER A 649 -18.69 23.77 -53.77
N SER A 650 -19.83 23.11 -53.98
CA SER A 650 -20.76 23.45 -55.08
C SER A 650 -22.20 23.15 -54.64
N SER A 651 -23.11 24.05 -54.99
CA SER A 651 -24.49 24.19 -54.49
C SER A 651 -25.44 23.03 -54.81
N TRP A 652 -25.05 22.06 -55.64
CA TRP A 652 -25.88 20.90 -56.00
C TRP A 652 -25.84 19.74 -54.98
N ARG A 653 -25.02 19.84 -53.91
CA ARG A 653 -24.78 18.76 -52.90
C ARG A 653 -25.92 18.46 -51.91
N SER A 654 -27.07 19.09 -52.07
CA SER A 654 -28.23 18.92 -51.18
C SER A 654 -29.32 18.00 -51.75
N GLN A 655 -29.16 17.50 -52.97
CA GLN A 655 -30.14 16.62 -53.62
C GLN A 655 -29.74 15.15 -53.41
N TRP A 656 -30.68 14.36 -52.88
CA TRP A 656 -30.47 12.93 -52.60
C TRP A 656 -30.11 12.13 -53.86
N GLU A 657 -30.66 12.47 -55.02
CA GLU A 657 -30.36 11.81 -56.31
C GLU A 657 -28.85 11.87 -56.63
N PHE A 658 -28.20 12.98 -56.29
CA PHE A 658 -26.76 13.11 -56.46
C PHE A 658 -25.99 12.25 -55.45
N ILE A 659 -26.38 12.27 -54.17
CA ILE A 659 -25.77 11.42 -53.12
C ILE A 659 -25.94 9.94 -53.49
N GLN A 660 -27.09 9.54 -54.04
CA GLN A 660 -27.33 8.20 -54.59
C GLN A 660 -26.42 7.87 -55.76
N SER A 661 -26.16 8.82 -56.67
CA SER A 661 -25.22 8.61 -57.78
C SER A 661 -23.79 8.34 -57.28
N LEU A 662 -23.35 9.04 -56.23
CA LEU A 662 -22.05 8.81 -55.60
C LEU A 662 -21.98 7.47 -54.86
N LEU A 663 -23.08 7.07 -54.23
CA LEU A 663 -23.21 5.81 -53.51
C LEU A 663 -23.11 4.59 -54.42
N ARG A 664 -23.54 4.72 -55.68
CA ARG A 664 -23.52 3.66 -56.71
C ARG A 664 -22.16 3.49 -57.40
N LYS A 665 -21.17 4.34 -57.13
CA LYS A 665 -19.84 4.24 -57.72
C LYS A 665 -19.11 2.97 -57.23
N GLN A 666 -18.43 2.27 -58.15
CA GLN A 666 -17.70 1.03 -57.86
C GLN A 666 -16.17 1.22 -57.96
N GLY A 667 -15.41 0.21 -57.57
CA GLY A 667 -13.94 0.22 -57.68
C GLY A 667 -13.26 1.24 -56.75
N ARG A 668 -12.33 2.05 -57.29
CA ARG A 668 -11.58 3.07 -56.51
C ARG A 668 -12.48 4.18 -55.95
N GLU A 669 -13.68 4.35 -56.51
CA GLU A 669 -14.62 5.38 -56.10
C GLU A 669 -15.72 4.91 -55.14
N SER A 670 -15.72 3.62 -54.75
CA SER A 670 -16.75 3.09 -53.86
C SER A 670 -16.68 3.66 -52.46
N ILE A 671 -17.83 3.81 -51.80
CA ILE A 671 -17.92 4.35 -50.44
C ILE A 671 -17.09 3.54 -49.44
N ILE A 672 -17.15 2.20 -49.51
CA ILE A 672 -16.39 1.30 -48.63
C ILE A 672 -14.88 1.49 -48.84
N ARG A 673 -14.42 1.63 -50.09
CA ARG A 673 -13.00 1.82 -50.38
C ARG A 673 -12.51 3.22 -50.02
N ARG A 674 -13.36 4.24 -50.16
CA ARG A 674 -13.09 5.61 -49.71
C ARG A 674 -13.03 5.69 -48.19
N ILE A 675 -13.91 5.00 -47.46
CA ILE A 675 -13.85 4.87 -46.00
C ILE A 675 -12.54 4.19 -45.58
N LYS A 676 -12.15 3.09 -46.25
CA LYS A 676 -10.86 2.41 -45.98
C LYS A 676 -9.64 3.28 -46.24
N ALA A 677 -9.72 4.24 -47.17
CA ALA A 677 -8.61 5.10 -47.57
C ALA A 677 -8.68 6.51 -46.94
N PHE A 678 -9.69 6.79 -46.10
CA PHE A 678 -9.88 8.11 -45.50
C PHE A 678 -9.02 8.26 -44.26
N ASP A 679 -8.04 9.16 -44.33
CA ASP A 679 -7.25 9.54 -43.16
C ASP A 679 -7.98 10.66 -42.39
N ILE A 680 -8.19 10.42 -41.09
CA ILE A 680 -8.86 11.36 -40.17
C ILE A 680 -8.00 12.60 -39.95
N ILE A 681 -6.68 12.52 -40.21
CA ILE A 681 -5.71 13.61 -40.04
C ILE A 681 -5.89 14.73 -41.09
N ASP A 682 -6.44 14.40 -42.27
CA ASP A 682 -6.52 15.29 -43.44
C ASP A 682 -7.74 16.23 -43.46
N VAL A 683 -8.55 16.26 -42.38
CA VAL A 683 -9.72 17.13 -42.28
C VAL A 683 -9.30 18.50 -41.71
N GLU A 684 -8.94 19.43 -42.60
CA GLU A 684 -8.69 20.82 -42.20
C GLU A 684 -9.90 21.44 -41.47
N PRO A 685 -9.70 22.19 -40.38
CA PRO A 685 -10.77 22.95 -39.74
C PRO A 685 -11.27 24.05 -40.70
N ARG A 686 -12.50 23.91 -41.19
CA ARG A 686 -13.15 24.87 -42.09
C ARG A 686 -13.09 26.31 -41.54
N SER A 687 -12.76 27.25 -42.43
CA SER A 687 -12.68 28.69 -42.15
C SER A 687 -13.99 29.27 -41.58
N GLU A 688 -13.86 30.31 -40.73
CA GLU A 688 -14.93 31.00 -39.99
C GLU A 688 -16.17 31.37 -40.83
N ARG A 689 -15.98 31.55 -42.15
CA ARG A 689 -17.04 31.93 -43.11
C ARG A 689 -18.04 30.79 -43.38
N GLU A 690 -17.59 29.54 -43.33
CA GLU A 690 -18.43 28.35 -43.60
C GLU A 690 -19.19 27.86 -42.35
N ARG A 691 -18.74 28.20 -41.13
CA ARG A 691 -19.45 27.90 -39.88
C ARG A 691 -20.77 28.65 -39.74
N ARG A 692 -20.93 29.80 -40.42
CA ARG A 692 -22.15 30.62 -40.37
C ARG A 692 -23.31 30.04 -41.19
N GLU A 693 -23.03 29.16 -42.15
CA GLU A 693 -24.06 28.57 -43.03
C GLU A 693 -24.56 27.19 -42.57
N THR A 694 -24.06 26.65 -41.45
CA THR A 694 -24.50 25.35 -40.89
C THR A 694 -24.87 25.49 -39.40
N PRO A 695 -26.08 25.13 -38.95
CA PRO A 695 -26.43 25.22 -37.54
C PRO A 695 -25.68 24.15 -36.71
N PRO A 696 -25.39 24.40 -35.43
CA PRO A 696 -24.43 23.60 -34.67
C PRO A 696 -24.95 22.18 -34.34
N PRO A 697 -24.07 21.15 -34.39
CA PRO A 697 -24.46 19.74 -34.29
C PRO A 697 -25.02 19.30 -32.93
N LEU A 698 -24.83 20.10 -31.87
CA LEU A 698 -25.27 19.77 -30.50
C LEU A 698 -26.78 20.03 -30.26
N GLN A 699 -27.42 20.92 -31.01
CA GLN A 699 -28.86 21.18 -30.87
C GLN A 699 -29.70 20.13 -31.62
N GLN A 700 -29.27 19.74 -32.83
CA GLN A 700 -29.99 18.75 -33.65
C GLN A 700 -29.88 17.34 -33.06
N SER A 701 -28.72 16.95 -32.54
CA SER A 701 -28.53 15.64 -31.89
C SER A 701 -29.39 15.47 -30.62
N LYS A 702 -29.56 16.53 -29.82
CA LYS A 702 -30.49 16.53 -28.66
C LYS A 702 -31.96 16.41 -29.09
N ASN A 703 -32.36 17.08 -30.17
CA ASN A 703 -33.71 16.99 -30.70
C ASN A 703 -34.02 15.61 -31.31
N ILE A 704 -33.03 15.00 -31.98
CA ILE A 704 -33.15 13.66 -32.59
C ILE A 704 -33.27 12.57 -31.52
N VAL A 705 -32.50 12.64 -30.42
CA VAL A 705 -32.62 11.70 -29.29
C VAL A 705 -33.97 11.85 -28.59
N ASN A 706 -34.49 13.06 -28.47
CA ASN A 706 -35.80 13.31 -27.87
C ASN A 706 -36.98 12.86 -28.77
N GLU A 707 -36.86 12.95 -30.10
CA GLU A 707 -37.86 12.38 -31.01
C GLU A 707 -37.81 10.85 -31.05
N ALA A 708 -36.62 10.24 -30.99
CA ALA A 708 -36.49 8.78 -30.91
C ALA A 708 -37.14 8.22 -29.64
N LYS A 709 -37.00 8.90 -28.50
CA LYS A 709 -37.68 8.55 -27.24
C LYS A 709 -39.21 8.70 -27.31
N LYS A 710 -39.72 9.66 -28.10
CA LYS A 710 -41.17 9.84 -28.32
C LYS A 710 -41.78 8.76 -29.22
N LEU A 711 -41.02 8.24 -30.18
CA LEU A 711 -41.45 7.15 -31.08
C LEU A 711 -41.50 5.80 -30.36
N ASP A 712 -40.54 5.51 -29.48
CA ASP A 712 -40.51 4.26 -28.68
C ASP A 712 -41.68 4.17 -27.69
N ASN A 713 -42.07 5.30 -27.08
CA ASN A 713 -43.26 5.37 -26.21
C ASN A 713 -44.59 5.19 -26.96
N ARG A 714 -44.66 5.48 -28.27
CA ARG A 714 -45.87 5.24 -29.09
C ARG A 714 -46.02 3.78 -29.52
N GLN A 715 -44.92 3.03 -29.67
CA GLN A 715 -44.96 1.60 -30.01
C GLN A 715 -45.39 0.72 -28.83
N LYS A 716 -45.22 1.17 -27.58
CA LYS A 716 -45.70 0.43 -26.39
C LYS A 716 -47.22 0.51 -26.14
N PHE A 717 -47.97 1.38 -26.83
CA PHE A 717 -49.41 1.58 -26.62
C PHE A 717 -50.33 0.92 -27.68
N SER A 718 -49.81 0.06 -28.57
CA SER A 718 -50.61 -0.49 -29.69
C SER A 718 -50.57 -2.02 -29.81
N LEU A 719 -50.65 -2.74 -28.69
CA LEU A 719 -50.88 -4.19 -28.66
C LEU A 719 -52.06 -4.50 -27.72
N GLU A 720 -53.29 -4.41 -28.25
CA GLU A 720 -54.44 -5.17 -27.73
C GLU A 720 -54.74 -6.35 -28.67
N PRO A 721 -55.21 -7.52 -28.15
CA PRO A 721 -55.35 -8.73 -28.95
C PRO A 721 -56.75 -8.87 -29.56
N SER A 722 -56.85 -8.91 -30.89
CA SER A 722 -58.10 -9.15 -31.62
C SER A 722 -58.37 -10.64 -31.87
N ALA A 723 -59.35 -11.17 -31.12
CA ALA A 723 -60.38 -12.17 -31.45
C ALA A 723 -60.04 -13.39 -32.34
N VAL A 724 -60.06 -14.58 -31.72
CA VAL A 724 -60.15 -15.91 -32.34
C VAL A 724 -61.59 -16.16 -32.83
N ARG A 725 -61.78 -16.39 -34.13
CA ARG A 725 -63.03 -16.91 -34.72
C ARG A 725 -63.17 -18.40 -34.41
N LYS A 726 -64.28 -18.76 -33.74
CA LYS A 726 -64.76 -20.13 -33.56
C LYS A 726 -65.33 -20.67 -34.88
N THR A 727 -64.87 -21.84 -35.30
CA THR A 727 -65.57 -22.70 -36.27
C THR A 727 -65.93 -24.02 -35.60
N SER A 728 -67.23 -24.27 -35.57
CA SER A 728 -67.95 -25.42 -35.02
C SER A 728 -67.86 -26.66 -35.91
N VAL A 729 -67.73 -27.84 -35.30
CA VAL A 729 -68.05 -29.16 -35.89
C VAL A 729 -68.80 -29.97 -34.80
N PRO A 730 -69.85 -30.76 -35.15
CA PRO A 730 -70.92 -31.12 -34.23
C PRO A 730 -70.70 -32.45 -33.49
N VAL A 731 -71.46 -32.57 -32.40
CA VAL A 731 -71.65 -33.76 -31.55
C VAL A 731 -72.42 -34.83 -32.32
N VAL A 732 -71.94 -36.08 -32.22
CA VAL A 732 -72.74 -37.29 -32.47
C VAL A 732 -72.66 -38.14 -31.21
N ASP A 733 -73.85 -38.51 -30.73
CA ASP A 733 -74.15 -39.30 -29.53
C ASP A 733 -73.90 -40.82 -29.71
N THR A 734 -73.90 -41.51 -28.56
CA THR A 734 -73.97 -42.96 -28.29
C THR A 734 -72.71 -43.80 -28.53
N ALA A 735 -72.27 -44.69 -27.64
CA ALA A 735 -72.98 -45.51 -26.64
C ALA A 735 -72.22 -45.59 -25.30
#